data_AF-A0A2D5H4U4-F1
#
_entry.id   AF-A0A2D5H4U4-F1
#
_cell.length_a   1.000
_cell.length_b   1.000
_cell.length_c   1.000
_cell.angle_alpha   90.00
_cell.angle_beta   90.00
_cell.angle_gamma   90.00
#
_symmetry.space_group_name_H-M   'P 1'
#
loop_
_entity.id
_entity.type
_entity.pdbx_description
1 polymer ?
#
loop_
_entity_poly.entity_id
_entity_poly.type
_entity_poly.pdbx_seq_one_letter_code
_entity_poly.pdbx_strand_id
1 'polypeptide(L)'
;MKMSARLRDCFCTFVKQGSCGVLIVLAAVSVSPLQAAEKAPDQQQIQFFEAKIRPLLIKHCYDCHGEDTQESGLRVDTFKGIAEGGKAGSLIVPGKPEQSLLITAVNYQSNDLQMPPDEKMSKEEIADLTNWVKMGAPYPNADLSLLRAPSDKGKYDLEKEREFWSFQTVKKPALPEVKQKSWVKNPIDQFILQQLEQAGLTPARPADKRTLIRRTTFDLTGLPPTPQEIENFLNDSSPDAFEKVVDRLLASPHYGEHWARHWLDVARYADSNGLDENVAYGTAWKYRDYVVNALNKDKPYDLFLKEQLAGDLLEPAKDVVERNERLTATGFLLLGPKVLAEVDKTKMEMDIIDEQINTIGVSLMGMTLGCARCHDHKFDPISANDYYGLAGILKSTKIMESYKTIGRWNENSLATEAELKVQADWDQKIKAEEDQIAALVKSENERLQTEGGKDFKLPKKPEASYSKEVQAKLKALRDQVASLKKERPEVPTAMGAAERETTDVPIHIRGSHLTLGETVPRHVPVVLSQQPQNPFPEKQSGRLKLAEWLTSREHPLTSRVIANRVWRWHFGKGIVATPDNFGKLGAKPTNQPLLDWMAVTLMEEGWSLKELHRLILLSNTWQMSSEFNAQAAAVDPGNRLMWRVGVRRLDAESIRDSILSVSDGLDSALGGSLLNVGNREFVFNHESKDGVTYDFNRRSIYLPVIRNHLYGMFMLFDYSDASVLNGDRSATTVAPQALFLLNSELVEEASHRMAESILHQTALSPEQKIQELFLKSFGRPPTEMEVSKSLHFLEELEKELQAEETDSEKRITRSWQVLCQSIFASSEFIYLR
;
A
#
# COMPACT_ATOMS: atom_id res chain seq x y z
N MET A 1 56.16 -20.77 29.01
CA MET A 1 56.57 -20.38 30.38
C MET A 1 55.31 -20.01 31.16
N LYS A 2 55.08 -20.78 32.24
CA LYS A 2 54.18 -20.66 33.43
C LYS A 2 53.17 -19.49 33.45
N MET A 3 51.87 -19.78 33.43
CA MET A 3 50.93 -19.89 34.59
C MET A 3 50.52 -18.51 35.14
N SER A 4 49.29 -18.21 35.56
CA SER A 4 47.94 -18.78 35.51
C SER A 4 47.12 -17.94 36.50
N ALA A 5 45.81 -17.80 36.24
CA ALA A 5 44.74 -17.68 37.25
C ALA A 5 44.62 -16.34 38.02
N ARG A 6 43.51 -15.59 37.91
CA ARG A 6 42.09 -15.85 38.29
C ARG A 6 41.78 -15.41 39.73
N LEU A 7 40.54 -14.93 39.89
CA LEU A 7 39.71 -14.83 41.11
C LEU A 7 39.99 -13.59 41.98
N ARG A 8 39.03 -12.97 42.66
CA ARG A 8 37.55 -12.93 42.65
C ARG A 8 37.20 -11.86 43.70
N ASP A 9 36.12 -11.14 43.43
CA ASP A 9 35.05 -10.78 44.35
C ASP A 9 35.27 -10.01 45.67
N CYS A 10 34.21 -9.25 45.94
CA CYS A 10 33.62 -8.88 47.22
C CYS A 10 34.04 -7.56 47.86
N PHE A 11 33.26 -6.53 47.48
CA PHE A 11 32.23 -5.90 48.31
C PHE A 11 32.46 -5.79 49.83
N CYS A 12 32.11 -4.59 50.31
CA CYS A 12 31.66 -4.24 51.67
C CYS A 12 32.75 -4.11 52.74
N THR A 13 32.75 -3.14 53.65
CA THR A 13 32.07 -1.84 53.84
C THR A 13 32.66 -1.29 55.17
N PHE A 14 32.61 0.02 55.37
CA PHE A 14 32.37 0.67 56.67
C PHE A 14 33.46 0.72 57.77
N VAL A 15 33.91 1.94 58.12
CA VAL A 15 33.65 2.66 59.41
C VAL A 15 34.81 3.49 59.94
N LYS A 16 34.54 4.81 59.98
CA LYS A 16 34.85 5.82 61.02
C LYS A 16 36.28 5.90 61.60
N GLN A 17 36.87 7.09 61.45
CA GLN A 17 37.03 8.01 62.58
C GLN A 17 37.29 9.43 62.04
N GLY A 18 36.51 10.38 62.56
CA GLY A 18 36.63 11.80 62.23
C GLY A 18 37.58 12.54 63.16
N SER A 19 38.06 13.68 62.68
CA SER A 19 38.32 14.88 63.49
C SER A 19 38.41 16.09 62.55
N CYS A 20 37.67 17.14 62.93
CA CYS A 20 37.45 18.41 62.23
C CYS A 20 38.73 19.21 61.93
N GLY A 21 38.71 19.97 60.83
CA GLY A 21 39.63 21.09 60.63
C GLY A 21 39.50 21.81 59.28
N VAL A 22 38.62 22.81 59.24
CA VAL A 22 38.66 24.03 58.39
C VAL A 22 38.06 23.99 56.97
N LEU A 23 37.01 24.81 56.84
CA LEU A 23 36.27 25.23 55.66
C LEU A 23 37.15 25.86 54.56
N ILE A 24 36.94 25.44 53.31
CA ILE A 24 37.03 26.32 52.13
C ILE A 24 35.74 26.13 51.33
N VAL A 25 34.95 27.20 51.25
CA VAL A 25 33.74 27.32 50.44
C VAL A 25 34.17 27.54 48.99
N LEU A 26 33.87 26.58 48.11
CA LEU A 26 33.86 26.76 46.66
C LEU A 26 32.48 26.33 46.16
N ALA A 27 31.60 27.31 46.08
CA ALA A 27 30.28 27.17 45.48
C ALA A 27 30.44 27.01 43.96
N ALA A 28 30.33 25.78 43.47
CA ALA A 28 30.12 25.51 42.06
C ALA A 28 28.66 25.80 41.72
N VAL A 29 28.41 26.96 41.12
CA VAL A 29 27.13 27.34 40.54
C VAL A 29 26.97 26.59 39.21
N SER A 30 26.34 25.41 39.26
CA SER A 30 25.80 24.73 38.08
C SER A 30 24.35 25.17 37.89
N VAL A 31 24.12 26.18 37.06
CA VAL A 31 22.76 26.55 36.63
C VAL A 31 22.38 25.66 35.45
N SER A 32 21.60 24.62 35.72
CA SER A 32 20.87 23.87 34.70
C SER A 32 19.73 24.73 34.15
N PRO A 33 19.57 24.92 32.82
CA PRO A 33 18.52 25.79 32.27
C PRO A 33 17.10 25.20 32.31
N LEU A 34 16.91 23.96 32.77
CA LEU A 34 15.62 23.26 32.70
C LEU A 34 14.69 23.43 33.92
N GLN A 35 15.07 24.19 34.94
CA GLN A 35 14.29 24.32 36.19
C GLN A 35 13.39 25.57 36.26
N ALA A 36 13.26 26.34 35.18
CA ALA A 36 12.54 27.61 35.20
C ALA A 36 11.00 27.47 35.08
N ALA A 37 10.45 26.29 34.78
CA ALA A 37 9.03 26.10 34.51
C ALA A 37 8.20 25.50 35.67
N GLU A 38 8.76 25.35 36.88
CA GLU A 38 8.09 24.69 38.02
C GLU A 38 7.50 25.64 39.07
N LYS A 39 7.61 26.97 38.92
CA LYS A 39 7.03 27.92 39.88
C LYS A 39 5.73 28.52 39.36
N ALA A 40 4.70 28.50 40.22
CA ALA A 40 3.51 29.32 40.04
C ALA A 40 3.93 30.79 39.78
N PRO A 41 3.22 31.52 38.91
CA PRO A 41 3.64 32.86 38.50
C PRO A 41 3.72 33.78 39.72
N ASP A 42 4.83 34.52 39.84
CA ASP A 42 5.01 35.46 40.93
C ASP A 42 4.14 36.71 40.75
N GLN A 43 4.03 37.52 41.81
CA GLN A 43 3.16 38.70 41.82
C GLN A 43 3.54 39.74 40.74
N GLN A 44 4.83 39.83 40.36
CA GLN A 44 5.29 40.75 39.33
C GLN A 44 4.89 40.24 37.93
N GLN A 45 4.96 38.93 37.70
CA GLN A 45 4.52 38.30 36.47
C GLN A 45 3.01 38.44 36.25
N ILE A 46 2.22 38.29 37.32
CA ILE A 46 0.76 38.53 37.26
C ILE A 46 0.45 40.00 37.00
N GLN A 47 1.14 40.94 37.65
CA GLN A 47 0.97 42.37 37.37
C GLN A 47 1.34 42.71 35.92
N PHE A 48 2.41 42.11 35.38
CA PHE A 48 2.78 42.29 33.99
C PHE A 48 1.69 41.80 33.04
N PHE A 49 1.13 40.61 33.30
CA PHE A 49 0.03 40.09 32.51
C PHE A 49 -1.20 41.03 32.54
N GLU A 50 -1.64 41.45 33.72
CA GLU A 50 -2.82 42.32 33.87
C GLU A 50 -2.62 43.72 33.28
N ALA A 51 -1.42 44.29 33.42
CA ALA A 51 -1.13 45.65 32.95
C ALA A 51 -0.76 45.73 31.46
N LYS A 52 -0.14 44.68 30.91
CA LYS A 52 0.45 44.71 29.56
C LYS A 52 -0.16 43.73 28.59
N ILE A 53 -0.58 42.55 29.03
CA ILE A 53 -0.98 41.47 28.11
C ILE A 53 -2.49 41.35 27.97
N ARG A 54 -3.24 41.33 29.08
CA ARG A 54 -4.71 41.26 29.05
C ARG A 54 -5.32 42.39 28.21
N PRO A 55 -4.87 43.66 28.31
CA PRO A 55 -5.40 44.73 27.46
C PRO A 55 -5.15 44.49 25.97
N LEU A 56 -4.01 43.88 25.59
CA LEU A 56 -3.70 43.56 24.19
C LEU A 56 -4.58 42.45 23.65
N LEU A 57 -4.79 41.37 24.43
CA LEU A 57 -5.68 40.29 24.03
C LEU A 57 -7.12 40.78 23.87
N ILE A 58 -7.60 41.64 24.78
CA ILE A 58 -8.93 42.28 24.66
C ILE A 58 -9.00 43.13 23.40
N LYS A 59 -8.02 44.01 23.18
CA LYS A 59 -8.05 44.99 22.09
C LYS A 59 -7.89 44.36 20.69
N HIS A 60 -7.10 43.30 20.57
CA HIS A 60 -6.69 42.76 19.27
C HIS A 60 -7.18 41.34 18.98
N CYS A 61 -7.70 40.60 19.97
CA CYS A 61 -7.94 39.18 19.79
C CYS A 61 -9.33 38.70 20.26
N TYR A 62 -10.00 39.37 21.21
CA TYR A 62 -11.27 38.87 21.77
C TYR A 62 -12.43 38.92 20.77
N ASP A 63 -12.44 39.88 19.85
CA ASP A 63 -13.55 40.03 18.89
C ASP A 63 -13.70 38.80 17.96
N CYS A 64 -12.58 38.14 17.62
CA CYS A 64 -12.55 36.95 16.75
C CYS A 64 -12.25 35.64 17.49
N HIS A 65 -11.65 35.70 18.69
CA HIS A 65 -11.21 34.54 19.48
C HIS A 65 -11.69 34.60 20.94
N GLY A 66 -12.88 35.13 21.17
CA GLY A 66 -13.55 35.27 22.47
C GLY A 66 -14.70 34.28 22.66
N GLU A 67 -15.59 34.53 23.61
CA GLU A 67 -16.72 33.64 23.92
C GLU A 67 -17.68 33.48 22.75
N ASP A 68 -18.07 34.60 22.15
CA ASP A 68 -19.10 34.68 21.10
C ASP A 68 -18.58 34.23 19.72
N THR A 69 -17.30 34.50 19.43
CA THR A 69 -16.67 34.19 18.14
C THR A 69 -15.37 33.43 18.36
N GLN A 70 -15.25 32.26 17.74
CA GLN A 70 -14.11 31.34 17.91
C GLN A 70 -13.53 30.98 16.55
N GLU A 71 -13.01 31.98 15.84
CA GLU A 71 -12.37 31.76 14.55
C GLU A 71 -11.24 30.75 14.68
N SER A 72 -11.19 29.81 13.74
CA SER A 72 -10.30 28.66 13.79
C SER A 72 -10.38 27.86 15.11
N GLY A 73 -11.51 27.91 15.83
CA GLY A 73 -11.69 27.21 17.11
C GLY A 73 -10.75 27.68 18.23
N LEU A 74 -10.15 28.87 18.09
CA LEU A 74 -9.22 29.44 19.07
C LEU A 74 -9.96 30.31 20.10
N ARG A 75 -9.56 30.19 21.36
CA ARG A 75 -10.03 31.01 22.49
C ARG A 75 -8.84 31.64 23.20
N VAL A 76 -8.84 32.96 23.37
CA VAL A 76 -7.74 33.71 24.02
C VAL A 76 -8.18 34.51 25.25
N ASP A 77 -9.47 34.48 25.55
CA ASP A 77 -10.10 35.14 26.69
C ASP A 77 -9.99 34.32 27.99
N THR A 78 -9.83 33.00 27.87
CA THR A 78 -9.61 32.10 29.00
C THR A 78 -8.25 31.42 28.92
N PHE A 79 -7.65 31.17 30.08
CA PHE A 79 -6.38 30.41 30.15
C PHE A 79 -6.50 29.00 29.54
N LYS A 80 -7.63 28.33 29.79
CA LYS A 80 -7.92 27.01 29.22
C LYS A 80 -7.93 27.06 27.68
N GLY A 81 -8.57 28.07 27.09
CA GLY A 81 -8.57 28.27 25.63
C GLY A 81 -7.18 28.51 25.06
N ILE A 82 -6.37 29.33 25.71
CA ILE A 82 -4.97 29.60 25.31
C ILE A 82 -4.16 28.30 25.34
N ALA A 83 -4.37 27.46 26.36
CA ALA A 83 -3.69 26.19 26.55
C ALA A 83 -4.13 25.12 25.53
N GLU A 84 -5.42 25.04 25.21
CA GLU A 84 -5.96 24.13 24.18
C GLU A 84 -5.50 24.53 22.77
N GLY A 85 -5.34 25.83 22.52
CA GLY A 85 -4.98 26.39 21.22
C GLY A 85 -6.15 26.37 20.23
N GLY A 86 -5.85 26.62 18.95
CA GLY A 86 -6.84 26.64 17.87
C GLY A 86 -6.64 25.46 16.93
N LYS A 87 -7.40 25.38 15.82
CA LYS A 87 -7.22 24.38 14.75
C LYS A 87 -5.78 24.35 14.22
N ALA A 88 -5.11 25.51 14.16
CA ALA A 88 -3.75 25.65 13.63
C ALA A 88 -2.64 25.11 14.54
N GLY A 89 -2.85 25.03 15.87
CA GLY A 89 -1.78 24.63 16.78
C GLY A 89 -2.01 25.00 18.23
N SER A 90 -1.07 24.58 19.07
CA SER A 90 -0.86 25.23 20.37
C SER A 90 -0.55 26.70 20.11
N LEU A 91 -1.30 27.60 20.75
CA LEU A 91 -1.12 29.03 20.53
C LEU A 91 0.25 29.49 21.07
N ILE A 92 0.68 28.92 22.19
CA ILE A 92 1.88 29.31 22.92
C ILE A 92 2.67 28.08 23.34
N VAL A 93 4.00 28.15 23.18
CA VAL A 93 4.97 27.23 23.77
C VAL A 93 5.72 27.99 24.88
N PRO A 94 5.44 27.71 26.16
CA PRO A 94 6.03 28.45 27.29
C PRO A 94 7.56 28.50 27.21
N GLY A 95 8.13 29.71 27.33
CA GLY A 95 9.57 29.96 27.29
C GLY A 95 10.20 29.98 25.89
N LYS A 96 9.45 29.63 24.84
CA LYS A 96 9.96 29.53 23.45
C LYS A 96 9.12 30.36 22.47
N PRO A 97 9.32 31.69 22.41
CA PRO A 97 8.57 32.58 21.53
C PRO A 97 8.67 32.19 20.06
N GLU A 98 9.83 31.75 19.60
CA GLU A 98 10.10 31.33 18.21
C GLU A 98 9.34 30.06 17.79
N GLN A 99 8.85 29.27 18.75
CA GLN A 99 8.05 28.07 18.50
C GLN A 99 6.54 28.31 18.73
N SER A 100 6.15 29.54 19.09
CA SER A 100 4.78 29.88 19.47
C SER A 100 4.01 30.51 18.32
N LEU A 101 2.90 29.90 17.91
CA LEU A 101 2.08 30.38 16.79
C LEU A 101 1.57 31.81 17.00
N LEU A 102 1.29 32.21 18.24
CA LEU A 102 0.92 33.59 18.57
C LEU A 102 1.97 34.58 18.04
N ILE A 103 3.26 34.28 18.25
CA ILE A 103 4.36 35.16 17.87
C ILE A 103 4.58 35.13 16.36
N THR A 104 4.45 33.97 15.72
CA THR A 104 4.48 33.84 14.25
C THR A 104 3.35 34.64 13.61
N ALA A 105 2.14 34.57 14.17
CA ALA A 105 0.93 35.23 13.70
C ALA A 105 1.05 36.76 13.79
N VAL A 106 1.42 37.31 14.95
CA VAL A 106 1.56 38.78 15.13
C VAL A 106 2.75 39.37 14.40
N ASN A 107 3.77 38.57 14.08
CA ASN A 107 4.90 39.01 13.25
C ASN A 107 4.62 38.93 11.74
N TYR A 108 3.52 38.30 11.32
CA TYR A 108 3.14 38.07 9.91
C TYR A 108 4.19 37.20 9.18
N GLN A 109 4.73 36.19 9.86
CA GLN A 109 5.73 35.28 9.28
C GLN A 109 5.12 34.14 8.45
N SER A 110 3.80 33.95 8.52
CA SER A 110 3.03 33.03 7.69
C SER A 110 1.88 33.80 7.07
N ASN A 111 1.69 33.68 5.75
CA ASN A 111 0.58 34.34 5.04
C ASN A 111 -0.80 33.80 5.46
N ASP A 112 -0.86 32.57 5.96
CA ASP A 112 -2.11 31.90 6.34
C ASP A 112 -2.49 32.13 7.82
N LEU A 113 -1.62 32.77 8.61
CA LEU A 113 -1.79 32.95 10.06
C LEU A 113 -1.66 34.42 10.51
N GLN A 114 -1.65 35.38 9.59
CA GLN A 114 -1.47 36.80 9.93
C GLN A 114 -2.62 37.30 10.79
N MET A 115 -2.31 37.76 12.00
CA MET A 115 -3.29 38.27 12.98
C MET A 115 -2.70 39.43 13.79
N PRO A 116 -3.47 40.46 14.17
CA PRO A 116 -4.88 40.68 13.81
C PRO A 116 -5.05 41.10 12.33
N PRO A 117 -6.19 40.82 11.68
CA PRO A 117 -6.33 40.95 10.22
C PRO A 117 -6.36 42.39 9.71
N ASP A 118 -6.88 43.33 10.50
CA ASP A 118 -7.13 44.71 10.06
C ASP A 118 -5.89 45.61 10.16
N GLU A 119 -5.15 45.54 11.27
CA GLU A 119 -4.00 46.40 11.50
C GLU A 119 -2.93 45.71 12.34
N LYS A 120 -1.70 45.64 11.83
CA LYS A 120 -0.59 45.02 12.54
C LYS A 120 -0.27 45.78 13.83
N MET A 121 -0.13 45.03 14.92
CA MET A 121 0.28 45.54 16.23
C MET A 121 1.62 46.29 16.17
N SER A 122 1.81 47.27 17.05
CA SER A 122 3.06 48.00 17.16
C SER A 122 4.22 47.09 17.60
N LYS A 123 5.46 47.51 17.33
CA LYS A 123 6.65 46.73 17.70
C LYS A 123 6.75 46.52 19.20
N GLU A 124 6.32 47.51 19.98
CA GLU A 124 6.29 47.50 21.43
C GLU A 124 5.27 46.48 21.96
N GLU A 125 4.06 46.43 21.39
CA GLU A 125 3.03 45.46 21.77
C GLU A 125 3.44 44.01 21.42
N ILE A 126 4.08 43.80 20.26
CA ILE A 126 4.64 42.50 19.87
C ILE A 126 5.79 42.09 20.80
N ALA A 127 6.63 43.05 21.21
CA ALA A 127 7.71 42.79 22.15
C ALA A 127 7.17 42.38 23.53
N ASP A 128 6.09 43.00 24.00
CA ASP A 128 5.43 42.63 25.26
C ASP A 128 4.84 41.22 25.19
N LEU A 129 4.16 40.83 24.09
CA LEU A 129 3.68 39.47 23.87
C LEU A 129 4.83 38.45 23.79
N THR A 130 5.91 38.79 23.08
CA THR A 130 7.10 37.94 22.97
C THR A 130 7.74 37.72 24.33
N ASN A 131 7.86 38.78 25.14
CA ASN A 131 8.40 38.69 26.48
C ASN A 131 7.49 37.88 27.42
N TRP A 132 6.17 38.04 27.29
CA TRP A 132 5.20 37.24 28.04
C TRP A 132 5.35 35.73 27.77
N VAL A 133 5.45 35.34 26.49
CA VAL A 133 5.72 33.94 26.13
C VAL A 133 7.06 33.46 26.68
N LYS A 134 8.10 34.30 26.60
CA LYS A 134 9.44 34.00 27.14
C LYS A 134 9.43 33.78 28.66
N MET A 135 8.56 34.47 29.40
CA MET A 135 8.36 34.28 30.84
C MET A 135 7.55 33.03 31.19
N GLY A 136 7.14 32.23 30.20
CA GLY A 136 6.32 31.03 30.40
C GLY A 136 4.81 31.30 30.33
N ALA A 137 4.41 32.42 29.73
CA ALA A 137 3.02 32.86 29.61
C ALA A 137 2.25 32.90 30.95
N PRO A 138 2.75 33.64 31.97
CA PRO A 138 2.09 33.75 33.27
C PRO A 138 0.67 34.31 33.13
N TYR A 139 -0.30 33.66 33.78
CA TYR A 139 -1.72 34.05 33.77
C TYR A 139 -2.31 33.88 35.19
N PRO A 140 -3.20 34.77 35.66
CA PRO A 140 -3.79 34.68 37.00
C PRO A 140 -4.59 33.39 37.21
N ASN A 141 -4.33 32.69 38.31
CA ASN A 141 -4.93 31.38 38.62
C ASN A 141 -4.66 30.29 37.56
N ALA A 142 -3.56 30.43 36.79
CA ALA A 142 -3.14 29.46 35.81
C ALA A 142 -2.80 28.10 36.44
N ASP A 143 -3.44 27.04 35.95
CA ASP A 143 -2.88 25.71 36.06
C ASP A 143 -1.85 25.51 34.94
N LEU A 144 -0.60 25.92 35.18
CA LEU A 144 0.49 25.81 34.21
C LEU A 144 0.74 24.37 33.71
N SER A 145 0.15 23.34 34.34
CA SER A 145 0.18 21.97 33.82
C SER A 145 -0.60 21.80 32.50
N LEU A 146 -1.56 22.69 32.21
CA LEU A 146 -2.33 22.69 30.97
C LEU A 146 -1.55 23.23 29.76
N LEU A 147 -0.50 24.04 29.99
CA LEU A 147 0.38 24.58 28.93
C LEU A 147 1.52 23.64 28.55
N ARG A 148 1.56 22.43 29.12
CA ARG A 148 2.57 21.43 28.76
C ARG A 148 2.33 20.98 27.32
N ALA A 149 3.38 21.02 26.50
CA ALA A 149 3.48 20.10 25.37
C ALA A 149 3.15 18.69 25.90
N PRO A 150 2.42 17.85 25.14
CA PRO A 150 2.09 16.50 25.58
C PRO A 150 3.38 15.80 26.01
N SER A 151 3.57 15.69 27.33
CA SER A 151 4.72 15.01 27.89
C SER A 151 4.41 13.53 27.87
N ASP A 152 5.25 12.78 27.17
CA ASP A 152 5.33 11.33 27.04
C ASP A 152 5.34 10.58 28.38
N LYS A 153 4.17 10.47 29.05
CA LYS A 153 3.88 9.40 30.04
C LYS A 153 2.37 9.09 30.09
N GLY A 154 1.97 8.01 29.40
CA GLY A 154 0.87 7.13 29.82
C GLY A 154 -0.55 7.69 29.78
N LYS A 155 -1.08 8.05 28.60
CA LYS A 155 -2.54 8.14 28.41
C LYS A 155 -3.22 6.76 28.42
N TYR A 156 -2.47 5.74 28.04
CA TYR A 156 -2.95 4.38 27.90
C TYR A 156 -2.34 3.49 28.98
N ASP A 157 -3.19 2.76 29.68
CA ASP A 157 -2.77 1.60 30.44
C ASP A 157 -2.42 0.50 29.42
N LEU A 158 -1.14 0.41 29.03
CA LEU A 158 -0.69 -0.49 27.96
C LEU A 158 -1.04 -1.96 28.23
N GLU A 159 -1.04 -2.39 29.50
CA GLU A 159 -1.43 -3.74 29.86
C GLU A 159 -2.92 -3.96 29.60
N LYS A 160 -3.77 -3.01 30.00
CA LYS A 160 -5.20 -3.04 29.70
C LYS A 160 -5.49 -2.96 28.21
N GLU A 161 -4.77 -2.12 27.47
CA GLU A 161 -4.94 -1.98 26.03
C GLU A 161 -4.60 -3.28 25.29
N ARG A 162 -3.57 -4.01 25.74
CA ARG A 162 -3.19 -5.33 25.21
C ARG A 162 -4.25 -6.41 25.46
N GLU A 163 -5.25 -6.17 26.31
CA GLU A 163 -6.41 -7.07 26.44
C GLU A 163 -7.33 -7.02 25.21
N PHE A 164 -7.24 -6.00 24.36
CA PHE A 164 -8.01 -5.96 23.12
C PHE A 164 -7.60 -7.12 22.19
N TRP A 165 -8.59 -7.82 21.63
CA TRP A 165 -8.41 -9.12 20.97
C TRP A 165 -7.30 -9.14 19.91
N SER A 166 -7.16 -8.05 19.13
CA SER A 166 -6.21 -7.96 18.02
C SER A 166 -4.81 -7.54 18.44
N PHE A 167 -4.62 -7.06 19.67
CA PHE A 167 -3.31 -6.71 20.24
C PHE A 167 -2.71 -7.85 21.08
N GLN A 168 -3.49 -8.87 21.41
CA GLN A 168 -3.00 -10.09 22.04
C GLN A 168 -2.20 -10.93 21.05
N THR A 169 -1.05 -11.49 21.48
CA THR A 169 -0.35 -12.51 20.70
C THR A 169 -1.26 -13.67 20.36
N VAL A 170 -1.22 -14.09 19.10
CA VAL A 170 -2.05 -15.17 18.59
C VAL A 170 -1.67 -16.50 19.25
N LYS A 171 -2.68 -17.25 19.70
CA LYS A 171 -2.53 -18.57 20.32
C LYS A 171 -3.44 -19.55 19.62
N LYS A 172 -2.98 -20.79 19.41
CA LYS A 172 -3.79 -21.84 18.78
C LYS A 172 -4.92 -22.23 19.75
N PRO A 173 -6.20 -21.97 19.42
CA PRO A 173 -7.29 -22.38 20.29
C PRO A 173 -7.53 -23.89 20.18
N ALA A 174 -8.15 -24.46 21.22
CA ALA A 174 -8.62 -25.84 21.17
C ALA A 174 -9.76 -25.98 20.15
N LEU A 175 -9.84 -27.15 19.52
CA LEU A 175 -10.91 -27.48 18.58
C LEU A 175 -12.24 -27.62 19.34
N PRO A 176 -13.34 -27.01 18.85
CA PRO A 176 -14.61 -27.08 19.54
C PRO A 176 -15.27 -28.46 19.39
N GLU A 177 -15.96 -28.90 20.46
CA GLU A 177 -16.87 -30.04 20.41
C GLU A 177 -18.14 -29.66 19.62
N VAL A 178 -18.53 -30.53 18.69
CA VAL A 178 -19.71 -30.37 17.83
C VAL A 178 -20.56 -31.64 17.83
N LYS A 179 -21.86 -31.51 17.63
CA LYS A 179 -22.81 -32.63 17.62
C LYS A 179 -22.73 -33.41 16.31
N GLN A 180 -22.72 -32.72 15.17
CA GLN A 180 -22.72 -33.34 13.83
C GLN A 180 -21.30 -33.69 13.36
N LYS A 181 -20.60 -34.57 14.10
CA LYS A 181 -19.20 -34.94 13.82
C LYS A 181 -18.98 -35.52 12.40
N SER A 182 -20.01 -36.14 11.81
CA SER A 182 -19.95 -36.69 10.45
C SER A 182 -19.90 -35.63 9.34
N TRP A 183 -20.28 -34.38 9.63
CA TRP A 183 -20.17 -33.27 8.68
C TRP A 183 -18.77 -32.63 8.70
N VAL A 184 -17.92 -32.92 9.67
CA VAL A 184 -16.61 -32.30 9.78
C VAL A 184 -15.61 -33.03 8.88
N LYS A 185 -14.99 -32.32 7.92
CA LYS A 185 -13.82 -32.83 7.18
C LYS A 185 -12.51 -32.34 7.81
N ASN A 186 -12.47 -31.07 8.19
CA ASN A 186 -11.28 -30.49 8.80
C ASN A 186 -11.66 -29.48 9.91
N PRO A 187 -10.69 -28.95 10.67
CA PRO A 187 -10.97 -28.05 11.79
C PRO A 187 -11.76 -26.78 11.46
N ILE A 188 -11.68 -26.23 10.23
CA ILE A 188 -12.50 -25.06 9.83
C ILE A 188 -13.99 -25.39 10.02
N ASP A 189 -14.39 -26.59 9.60
CA ASP A 189 -15.76 -27.06 9.72
C ASP A 189 -16.20 -27.14 11.18
N GLN A 190 -15.32 -27.51 12.11
CA GLN A 190 -15.67 -27.56 13.54
C GLN A 190 -16.01 -26.17 14.08
N PHE A 191 -15.22 -25.15 13.75
CA PHE A 191 -15.46 -23.79 14.22
C PHE A 191 -16.74 -23.18 13.63
N ILE A 192 -17.04 -23.47 12.37
CA ILE A 192 -18.27 -22.99 11.72
C ILE A 192 -19.49 -23.75 12.25
N LEU A 193 -19.42 -25.09 12.29
CA LEU A 193 -20.51 -25.94 12.76
C LEU A 193 -20.85 -25.64 14.23
N GLN A 194 -19.87 -25.35 15.08
CA GLN A 194 -20.13 -24.94 16.45
C GLN A 194 -21.06 -23.72 16.52
N GLN A 195 -20.80 -22.68 15.71
CA GLN A 195 -21.65 -21.48 15.71
C GLN A 195 -23.03 -21.76 15.15
N LEU A 196 -23.12 -22.56 14.08
CA LEU A 196 -24.40 -22.98 13.50
C LEU A 196 -25.24 -23.77 14.50
N GLU A 197 -24.65 -24.75 15.18
CA GLU A 197 -25.34 -25.56 16.19
C GLU A 197 -25.81 -24.73 17.40
N GLN A 198 -25.01 -23.75 17.83
CA GLN A 198 -25.41 -22.81 18.89
C GLN A 198 -26.59 -21.92 18.47
N ALA A 199 -26.65 -21.55 17.19
CA ALA A 199 -27.76 -20.78 16.61
C ALA A 199 -28.96 -21.65 16.19
N GLY A 200 -28.90 -22.98 16.37
CA GLY A 200 -29.95 -23.90 15.92
C GLY A 200 -30.08 -24.01 14.40
N LEU A 201 -29.01 -23.70 13.66
CA LEU A 201 -28.92 -23.76 12.21
C LEU A 201 -28.19 -25.01 11.74
N THR A 202 -28.49 -25.41 10.50
CA THR A 202 -27.80 -26.50 9.80
C THR A 202 -27.08 -25.97 8.58
N PRO A 203 -25.87 -26.48 8.27
CA PRO A 203 -25.18 -26.14 7.03
C PRO A 203 -26.01 -26.49 5.79
N ALA A 204 -25.85 -25.72 4.70
CA ALA A 204 -26.38 -26.09 3.40
C ALA A 204 -25.75 -27.40 2.89
N ARG A 205 -26.46 -28.09 1.98
CA ARG A 205 -25.93 -29.31 1.35
C ARG A 205 -24.67 -29.01 0.53
N PRO A 206 -23.79 -30.01 0.30
CA PRO A 206 -22.67 -29.85 -0.61
C PRO A 206 -23.13 -29.42 -2.02
N ALA A 207 -22.34 -28.55 -2.65
CA ALA A 207 -22.50 -28.21 -4.05
C ALA A 207 -22.23 -29.42 -4.96
N ASP A 208 -22.88 -29.47 -6.11
CA ASP A 208 -22.60 -30.50 -7.10
C ASP A 208 -21.21 -30.31 -7.75
N LYS A 209 -20.69 -31.36 -8.38
CA LYS A 209 -19.35 -31.34 -8.99
C LYS A 209 -19.16 -30.23 -10.03
N ARG A 210 -20.17 -29.87 -10.82
CA ARG A 210 -20.04 -28.81 -11.85
C ARG A 210 -19.94 -27.44 -11.18
N THR A 211 -20.75 -27.20 -10.16
CA THR A 211 -20.65 -25.99 -9.33
C THR A 211 -19.27 -25.91 -8.66
N LEU A 212 -18.78 -27.00 -8.07
CA LEU A 212 -17.48 -27.03 -7.39
C LEU A 212 -16.30 -26.75 -8.33
N ILE A 213 -16.22 -27.40 -9.49
CA ILE A 213 -15.10 -27.16 -10.42
C ILE A 213 -15.15 -25.76 -11.00
N ARG A 214 -16.33 -25.26 -11.39
CA ARG A 214 -16.46 -23.88 -11.88
C ARG A 214 -16.02 -22.88 -10.82
N ARG A 215 -16.55 -22.99 -9.60
CA ARG A 215 -16.19 -22.09 -8.49
C ARG A 215 -14.70 -22.14 -8.21
N THR A 216 -14.13 -23.33 -8.05
CA THR A 216 -12.73 -23.50 -7.63
C THR A 216 -11.74 -23.09 -8.71
N THR A 217 -12.03 -23.33 -9.99
CA THR A 217 -11.16 -22.85 -11.08
C THR A 217 -11.14 -21.34 -11.12
N PHE A 218 -12.29 -20.66 -11.09
CA PHE A 218 -12.32 -19.20 -11.04
C PHE A 218 -11.62 -18.64 -9.81
N ASP A 219 -11.88 -19.23 -8.66
CA ASP A 219 -11.36 -18.77 -7.38
C ASP A 219 -9.84 -18.98 -7.23
N LEU A 220 -9.25 -19.94 -7.96
CA LEU A 220 -7.81 -20.15 -7.96
C LEU A 220 -7.08 -19.51 -9.15
N THR A 221 -7.69 -19.42 -10.34
CA THR A 221 -6.98 -18.98 -11.56
C THR A 221 -7.61 -17.78 -12.27
N GLY A 222 -8.80 -17.34 -11.84
CA GLY A 222 -9.56 -16.28 -12.51
C GLY A 222 -10.11 -16.66 -13.89
N LEU A 223 -10.04 -17.95 -14.26
CA LEU A 223 -10.45 -18.46 -15.57
C LEU A 223 -11.57 -19.51 -15.43
N PRO A 224 -12.39 -19.71 -16.47
CA PRO A 224 -13.34 -20.82 -16.49
C PRO A 224 -12.61 -22.17 -16.67
N PRO A 225 -13.13 -23.27 -16.12
CA PRO A 225 -12.61 -24.61 -16.44
C PRO A 225 -12.93 -24.98 -17.89
N THR A 226 -12.02 -25.70 -18.54
CA THR A 226 -12.30 -26.22 -19.89
C THR A 226 -13.29 -27.39 -19.85
N PRO A 227 -14.03 -27.66 -20.95
CA PRO A 227 -14.92 -28.82 -21.02
C PRO A 227 -14.27 -30.16 -20.64
N GLN A 228 -13.00 -30.36 -21.05
CA GLN A 228 -12.27 -31.59 -20.72
C GLN A 228 -11.97 -31.71 -19.22
N GLU A 229 -11.64 -30.60 -18.56
CA GLU A 229 -11.37 -30.61 -17.12
C GLU A 229 -12.63 -30.93 -16.31
N ILE A 230 -13.77 -30.41 -16.77
CA ILE A 230 -15.08 -30.71 -16.19
C ILE A 230 -15.39 -32.20 -16.34
N GLU A 231 -15.25 -32.75 -17.55
CA GLU A 231 -15.49 -34.17 -17.80
C GLU A 231 -14.58 -35.07 -16.95
N ASN A 232 -13.28 -34.76 -16.89
CA ASN A 232 -12.32 -35.52 -16.10
C ASN A 232 -12.72 -35.58 -14.62
N PHE A 233 -13.12 -34.44 -14.04
CA PHE A 233 -13.55 -34.41 -12.63
C PHE A 233 -14.89 -35.11 -12.40
N LEU A 234 -15.83 -35.03 -13.35
CA LEU A 234 -17.11 -35.73 -13.25
C LEU A 234 -16.90 -37.25 -13.24
N ASN A 235 -16.02 -37.74 -14.10
CA ASN A 235 -15.71 -39.17 -14.25
C ASN A 235 -14.82 -39.72 -13.13
N ASP A 236 -14.08 -38.87 -12.40
CA ASP A 236 -13.27 -39.31 -11.27
C ASP A 236 -14.16 -39.63 -10.04
N SER A 237 -14.28 -40.91 -9.70
CA SER A 237 -15.03 -41.41 -8.54
C SER A 237 -14.18 -41.66 -7.30
N SER A 238 -12.89 -41.33 -7.34
CA SER A 238 -11.99 -41.48 -6.20
C SER A 238 -12.38 -40.55 -5.04
N PRO A 239 -12.14 -40.95 -3.77
CA PRO A 239 -12.49 -40.13 -2.61
C PRO A 239 -11.71 -38.80 -2.54
N ASP A 240 -10.56 -38.72 -3.21
CA ASP A 240 -9.68 -37.55 -3.34
C ASP A 240 -9.86 -36.80 -4.67
N ALA A 241 -10.93 -37.09 -5.44
CA ALA A 241 -11.14 -36.48 -6.77
C ALA A 241 -11.12 -34.94 -6.74
N PHE A 242 -11.74 -34.31 -5.73
CA PHE A 242 -11.76 -32.85 -5.62
C PHE A 242 -10.41 -32.28 -5.15
N GLU A 243 -9.70 -33.02 -4.31
CA GLU A 243 -8.35 -32.68 -3.86
C GLU A 243 -7.37 -32.63 -5.02
N LYS A 244 -7.42 -33.60 -5.93
CA LYS A 244 -6.66 -33.58 -7.19
C LYS A 244 -6.94 -32.34 -8.04
N VAL A 245 -8.21 -31.87 -8.09
CA VAL A 245 -8.57 -30.64 -8.81
C VAL A 245 -7.92 -29.42 -8.15
N VAL A 246 -8.02 -29.30 -6.83
CA VAL A 246 -7.41 -28.20 -6.06
C VAL A 246 -5.90 -28.18 -6.26
N ASP A 247 -5.23 -29.32 -6.09
CA ASP A 247 -3.76 -29.42 -6.19
C ASP A 247 -3.26 -29.06 -7.59
N ARG A 248 -3.97 -29.53 -8.62
CA ARG A 248 -3.68 -29.17 -10.01
C ARG A 248 -3.83 -27.67 -10.27
N LEU A 249 -4.88 -27.04 -9.73
CA LEU A 249 -5.12 -25.61 -9.91
C LEU A 249 -4.08 -24.77 -9.15
N LEU A 250 -3.71 -25.16 -7.93
CA LEU A 250 -2.63 -24.54 -7.16
C LEU A 250 -1.25 -24.69 -7.83
N ALA A 251 -1.04 -25.77 -8.59
CA ALA A 251 0.17 -25.98 -9.38
C ALA A 251 0.19 -25.18 -10.71
N SER A 252 -0.94 -24.63 -11.15
CA SER A 252 -1.04 -23.87 -12.39
C SER A 252 -0.28 -22.54 -12.30
N PRO A 253 0.41 -22.08 -13.36
CA PRO A 253 1.01 -20.75 -13.38
C PRO A 253 -0.05 -19.63 -13.30
N HIS A 254 -1.28 -19.92 -13.68
CA HIS A 254 -2.41 -18.97 -13.62
C HIS A 254 -2.89 -18.71 -12.19
N TYR A 255 -2.50 -19.55 -11.21
CA TYR A 255 -2.75 -19.29 -9.80
C TYR A 255 -2.07 -18.00 -9.35
N GLY A 256 -0.76 -17.88 -9.62
CA GLY A 256 0.00 -16.68 -9.27
C GLY A 256 -0.51 -15.44 -9.99
N GLU A 257 -1.00 -15.56 -11.23
CA GLU A 257 -1.60 -14.42 -11.95
C GLU A 257 -2.88 -13.91 -11.27
N HIS A 258 -3.77 -14.82 -10.85
CA HIS A 258 -5.00 -14.41 -10.18
C HIS A 258 -4.73 -13.85 -8.79
N TRP A 259 -3.99 -14.59 -7.96
CA TRP A 259 -3.75 -14.22 -6.56
C TRP A 259 -2.79 -13.04 -6.41
N ALA A 260 -1.90 -12.79 -7.37
CA ALA A 260 -1.09 -11.58 -7.37
C ALA A 260 -1.97 -10.33 -7.46
N ARG A 261 -3.07 -10.35 -8.23
CA ARG A 261 -3.96 -9.18 -8.34
C ARG A 261 -4.50 -8.73 -6.99
N HIS A 262 -4.90 -9.66 -6.15
CA HIS A 262 -5.32 -9.37 -4.77
C HIS A 262 -4.20 -8.69 -3.95
N TRP A 263 -2.97 -9.16 -4.07
CA TRP A 263 -1.82 -8.53 -3.42
C TRP A 263 -1.51 -7.15 -4.01
N LEU A 264 -1.61 -6.98 -5.32
CA LEU A 264 -1.29 -5.74 -6.02
C LEU A 264 -2.27 -4.60 -5.68
N ASP A 265 -3.51 -4.93 -5.32
CA ASP A 265 -4.49 -3.95 -4.80
C ASP A 265 -4.01 -3.38 -3.45
N VAL A 266 -3.62 -4.26 -2.53
CA VAL A 266 -3.10 -3.85 -1.22
C VAL A 266 -1.67 -3.31 -1.31
N ALA A 267 -0.97 -3.54 -2.42
CA ALA A 267 0.36 -3.02 -2.73
C ALA A 267 0.36 -1.73 -3.57
N ARG A 268 -0.83 -1.16 -3.85
CA ARG A 268 -1.06 0.06 -4.66
C ARG A 268 -0.31 0.05 -5.98
N TYR A 269 -0.24 -1.12 -6.61
CA TYR A 269 0.50 -1.28 -7.85
C TYR A 269 -0.12 -0.46 -8.98
N ALA A 270 0.73 0.28 -9.68
CA ALA A 270 0.40 0.94 -10.94
C ALA A 270 1.66 1.02 -11.82
N ASP A 271 1.45 1.14 -13.13
CA ASP A 271 2.50 1.38 -14.13
C ASP A 271 2.79 2.88 -14.32
N SER A 272 2.17 3.75 -13.52
CA SER A 272 2.37 5.19 -13.54
C SER A 272 2.37 5.81 -12.14
N ASN A 273 2.88 7.04 -12.01
CA ASN A 273 2.96 7.78 -10.73
C ASN A 273 1.60 8.31 -10.23
N GLY A 274 0.81 8.97 -11.09
CA GLY A 274 -0.42 9.65 -10.68
C GLY A 274 -0.19 10.95 -9.88
N LEU A 275 -1.25 11.40 -9.17
CA LEU A 275 -1.36 12.66 -8.40
C LEU A 275 -1.07 13.93 -9.21
N ASP A 276 0.19 14.32 -9.35
CA ASP A 276 0.62 15.49 -10.11
C ASP A 276 1.22 15.08 -11.48
N GLU A 277 2.52 14.86 -11.54
CA GLU A 277 3.23 14.49 -12.76
C GLU A 277 3.03 12.99 -13.00
N ASN A 278 2.13 12.67 -13.93
CA ASN A 278 1.83 11.28 -14.26
C ASN A 278 2.87 10.69 -15.22
N VAL A 279 4.03 10.34 -14.66
CA VAL A 279 5.12 9.66 -15.36
C VAL A 279 5.01 8.14 -15.25
N ALA A 280 5.48 7.45 -16.29
CA ALA A 280 5.50 6.00 -16.38
C ALA A 280 6.52 5.38 -15.43
N TYR A 281 6.06 4.42 -14.65
CA TYR A 281 6.91 3.50 -13.91
C TYR A 281 7.30 2.34 -14.82
N GLY A 282 8.15 2.60 -15.81
CA GLY A 282 8.47 1.64 -16.88
C GLY A 282 9.15 0.34 -16.42
N THR A 283 9.56 0.26 -15.16
CA THR A 283 10.09 -0.98 -14.54
C THR A 283 9.19 -1.57 -13.45
N ALA A 284 8.02 -0.98 -13.15
CA ALA A 284 7.10 -1.48 -12.12
C ALA A 284 6.61 -2.90 -12.41
N TRP A 285 6.39 -3.25 -13.67
CA TRP A 285 5.97 -4.60 -14.10
C TRP A 285 6.87 -5.72 -13.57
N LYS A 286 8.15 -5.45 -13.29
CA LYS A 286 9.06 -6.43 -12.67
C LYS A 286 8.63 -6.80 -11.25
N TYR A 287 8.10 -5.84 -10.49
CA TYR A 287 7.52 -6.10 -9.17
C TYR A 287 6.25 -6.94 -9.28
N ARG A 288 5.36 -6.64 -10.24
CA ARG A 288 4.17 -7.48 -10.50
C ARG A 288 4.59 -8.91 -10.82
N ASP A 289 5.55 -9.10 -11.71
CA ASP A 289 6.04 -10.42 -12.09
C ASP A 289 6.74 -11.12 -10.92
N TYR A 290 7.45 -10.39 -10.06
CA TYR A 290 7.99 -10.92 -8.81
C TYR A 290 6.87 -11.46 -7.90
N VAL A 291 5.77 -10.72 -7.71
CA VAL A 291 4.62 -11.17 -6.89
C VAL A 291 3.99 -12.43 -7.49
N VAL A 292 3.73 -12.44 -8.80
CA VAL A 292 3.18 -13.61 -9.51
C VAL A 292 4.09 -14.83 -9.30
N ASN A 293 5.39 -14.67 -9.48
CA ASN A 293 6.37 -15.74 -9.34
C ASN A 293 6.52 -16.20 -7.88
N ALA A 294 6.49 -15.29 -6.90
CA ALA A 294 6.57 -15.62 -5.49
C ALA A 294 5.39 -16.50 -5.06
N LEU A 295 4.16 -16.15 -5.49
CA LEU A 295 2.97 -16.95 -5.21
C LEU A 295 3.02 -18.30 -5.94
N ASN A 296 3.39 -18.33 -7.22
CA ASN A 296 3.50 -19.59 -7.97
C ASN A 296 4.53 -20.55 -7.37
N LYS A 297 5.64 -20.05 -6.84
CA LYS A 297 6.67 -20.83 -6.13
C LYS A 297 6.27 -21.18 -4.70
N ASP A 298 5.11 -20.72 -4.23
CA ASP A 298 4.66 -20.82 -2.83
C ASP A 298 5.73 -20.33 -1.84
N LYS A 299 6.31 -19.15 -2.15
CA LYS A 299 7.29 -18.50 -1.29
C LYS A 299 6.63 -18.29 0.09
N PRO A 300 7.27 -18.75 1.19
CA PRO A 300 6.77 -18.51 2.54
C PRO A 300 6.38 -17.05 2.73
N TYR A 301 5.16 -16.79 3.19
CA TYR A 301 4.65 -15.42 3.28
C TYR A 301 5.52 -14.53 4.17
N ASP A 302 6.14 -15.08 5.22
CA ASP A 302 7.08 -14.33 6.05
C ASP A 302 8.34 -13.90 5.28
N LEU A 303 8.91 -14.80 4.46
CA LEU A 303 10.04 -14.48 3.60
C LEU A 303 9.64 -13.46 2.53
N PHE A 304 8.46 -13.63 1.92
CA PHE A 304 7.91 -12.68 0.97
C PHE A 304 7.81 -11.25 1.55
N LEU A 305 7.34 -11.11 2.80
CA LEU A 305 7.33 -9.81 3.49
C LEU A 305 8.73 -9.29 3.81
N LYS A 306 9.65 -10.16 4.24
CA LYS A 306 11.05 -9.78 4.50
C LYS A 306 11.74 -9.26 3.25
N GLU A 307 11.56 -9.92 2.11
CA GLU A 307 12.11 -9.48 0.84
C GLU A 307 11.54 -8.13 0.41
N GLN A 308 10.23 -7.92 0.58
CA GLN A 308 9.59 -6.64 0.22
C GLN A 308 10.04 -5.46 1.07
N LEU A 309 10.38 -5.67 2.34
CA LEU A 309 10.80 -4.61 3.25
C LEU A 309 12.33 -4.42 3.24
N ALA A 310 13.08 -5.50 3.08
CA ALA A 310 14.52 -5.54 3.36
C ALA A 310 15.29 -6.54 2.50
N GLY A 311 14.80 -6.89 1.30
CA GLY A 311 15.43 -7.88 0.42
C GLY A 311 16.90 -7.57 0.09
N ASP A 312 17.23 -6.29 -0.06
CA ASP A 312 18.60 -5.79 -0.26
C ASP A 312 19.51 -5.94 0.98
N LEU A 313 18.94 -6.22 2.16
CA LEU A 313 19.65 -6.35 3.44
C LEU A 313 19.71 -7.80 3.94
N LEU A 314 19.03 -8.73 3.27
CA LEU A 314 19.10 -10.14 3.63
C LEU A 314 20.51 -10.69 3.37
N GLU A 315 20.83 -11.79 4.04
CA GLU A 315 22.09 -12.52 3.83
C GLU A 315 22.41 -12.70 2.34
N PRO A 316 23.67 -12.62 1.90
CA PRO A 316 24.03 -12.64 0.48
C PRO A 316 23.30 -13.72 -0.32
N ALA A 317 22.69 -13.31 -1.42
CA ALA A 317 21.94 -14.22 -2.30
C ALA A 317 22.85 -15.31 -2.88
N LYS A 318 22.29 -16.51 -3.11
CA LYS A 318 23.02 -17.67 -3.62
C LYS A 318 23.42 -17.49 -5.09
N ASP A 319 22.59 -16.79 -5.84
CA ASP A 319 22.79 -16.52 -7.25
C ASP A 319 22.20 -15.15 -7.67
N VAL A 320 22.42 -14.80 -8.93
CA VAL A 320 21.96 -13.53 -9.51
C VAL A 320 20.43 -13.45 -9.60
N VAL A 321 19.73 -14.59 -9.73
CA VAL A 321 18.27 -14.63 -9.84
C VAL A 321 17.66 -14.25 -8.50
N GLU A 322 18.09 -14.92 -7.42
CA GLU A 322 17.65 -14.62 -6.05
C GLU A 322 18.01 -13.17 -5.66
N ARG A 323 19.21 -12.70 -6.00
CA ARG A 323 19.60 -11.30 -5.78
C ARG A 323 18.63 -10.35 -6.46
N ASN A 324 18.33 -10.58 -7.73
CA ASN A 324 17.47 -9.71 -8.52
C ASN A 324 16.01 -9.75 -8.03
N GLU A 325 15.51 -10.92 -7.62
CA GLU A 325 14.19 -11.05 -6.98
C GLU A 325 14.12 -10.19 -5.71
N ARG A 326 15.11 -10.31 -4.82
CA ARG A 326 15.15 -9.55 -3.56
C ARG A 326 15.28 -8.05 -3.77
N LEU A 327 16.10 -7.60 -4.73
CA LEU A 327 16.20 -6.17 -5.08
C LEU A 327 14.87 -5.64 -5.65
N THR A 328 14.19 -6.44 -6.49
CA THR A 328 12.91 -6.09 -7.10
C THR A 328 11.78 -6.06 -6.07
N ALA A 329 11.79 -6.97 -5.09
CA ALA A 329 10.79 -7.06 -4.03
C ALA A 329 10.65 -5.75 -3.24
N THR A 330 11.78 -5.05 -3.00
CA THR A 330 11.78 -3.76 -2.30
C THR A 330 11.05 -2.65 -3.04
N GLY A 331 10.64 -2.87 -4.30
CA GLY A 331 9.68 -2.05 -5.01
C GLY A 331 8.38 -1.83 -4.23
N PHE A 332 7.99 -2.73 -3.32
CA PHE A 332 6.85 -2.54 -2.42
C PHE A 332 6.88 -1.21 -1.64
N LEU A 333 8.07 -0.79 -1.20
CA LEU A 333 8.27 0.48 -0.46
C LEU A 333 8.32 1.70 -1.37
N LEU A 334 8.48 1.48 -2.68
CA LEU A 334 8.65 2.54 -3.66
C LEU A 334 7.39 2.73 -4.52
N LEU A 335 6.57 1.70 -4.69
CA LEU A 335 5.30 1.77 -5.38
C LEU A 335 4.27 2.50 -4.53
N GLY A 336 3.58 3.45 -5.16
CA GLY A 336 2.57 4.28 -4.53
C GLY A 336 2.60 5.66 -5.17
N PRO A 337 1.50 6.41 -5.16
CA PRO A 337 1.46 7.74 -5.75
C PRO A 337 2.35 8.73 -4.97
N LYS A 338 2.96 9.70 -5.67
CA LYS A 338 3.84 10.74 -5.07
C LYS A 338 3.61 12.07 -5.77
N VAL A 339 3.77 13.16 -5.03
CA VAL A 339 3.79 14.52 -5.58
C VAL A 339 5.23 14.83 -6.04
N LEU A 340 5.54 14.64 -7.32
CA LEU A 340 6.89 14.79 -7.87
C LEU A 340 7.33 16.24 -8.10
N ALA A 341 6.38 17.16 -8.27
CA ALA A 341 6.61 18.58 -8.50
C ALA A 341 6.64 19.42 -7.20
N GLU A 342 6.60 18.77 -6.03
CA GLU A 342 6.70 19.44 -4.73
C GLU A 342 8.02 20.24 -4.61
N VAL A 343 7.91 21.52 -4.26
CA VAL A 343 9.05 22.43 -4.12
C VAL A 343 9.73 22.30 -2.77
N ASP A 344 8.97 21.96 -1.72
CA ASP A 344 9.51 21.68 -0.40
C ASP A 344 9.94 20.23 -0.29
N LYS A 345 11.25 20.01 -0.41
CA LYS A 345 11.87 18.68 -0.38
C LYS A 345 11.62 17.92 0.91
N THR A 346 11.55 18.64 2.04
CA THR A 346 11.32 18.03 3.35
C THR A 346 9.88 17.55 3.44
N LYS A 347 8.94 18.37 2.96
CA LYS A 347 7.54 17.97 2.84
C LYS A 347 7.39 16.75 1.92
N MET A 348 7.99 16.79 0.73
CA MET A 348 7.95 15.69 -0.23
C MET A 348 8.45 14.38 0.40
N GLU A 349 9.61 14.40 1.04
CA GLU A 349 10.18 13.22 1.69
C GLU A 349 9.25 12.65 2.77
N MET A 350 8.67 13.53 3.59
CA MET A 350 7.82 13.11 4.71
C MET A 350 6.44 12.65 4.27
N ASP A 351 5.88 13.19 3.18
CA ASP A 351 4.65 12.71 2.56
C ASP A 351 4.86 11.31 1.95
N ILE A 352 6.03 11.03 1.38
CA ILE A 352 6.33 9.66 0.90
C ILE A 352 6.48 8.68 2.08
N ILE A 353 7.14 9.10 3.16
CA ILE A 353 7.24 8.28 4.38
C ILE A 353 5.86 8.00 4.98
N ASP A 354 4.95 8.98 4.99
CA ASP A 354 3.57 8.79 5.45
C ASP A 354 2.83 7.75 4.60
N GLU A 355 2.96 7.82 3.27
CA GLU A 355 2.42 6.80 2.35
C GLU A 355 2.96 5.41 2.69
N GLN A 356 4.28 5.27 2.90
CA GLN A 356 4.92 4.01 3.27
C GLN A 356 4.43 3.47 4.63
N ILE A 357 4.28 4.33 5.65
CA ILE A 357 3.76 3.94 6.97
C ILE A 357 2.32 3.48 6.85
N ASN A 358 1.48 4.22 6.13
CA ASN A 358 0.09 3.84 5.88
C ASN A 358 0.03 2.48 5.16
N THR A 359 0.89 2.31 4.16
CA THR A 359 1.04 1.07 3.39
C THR A 359 1.37 -0.12 4.27
N ILE A 360 2.44 -0.04 5.08
CA ILE A 360 2.86 -1.10 6.00
C ILE A 360 1.79 -1.35 7.06
N GLY A 361 1.21 -0.28 7.61
CA GLY A 361 0.16 -0.34 8.62
C GLY A 361 -1.06 -1.12 8.15
N VAL A 362 -1.65 -0.72 7.03
CA VAL A 362 -2.90 -1.29 6.54
C VAL A 362 -2.68 -2.67 5.89
N SER A 363 -1.67 -2.83 5.04
CA SER A 363 -1.52 -4.08 4.30
C SER A 363 -1.00 -5.23 5.17
N LEU A 364 -0.08 -4.96 6.10
CA LEU A 364 0.59 -5.98 6.91
C LEU A 364 0.01 -6.12 8.31
N MET A 365 -0.44 -5.02 8.93
CA MET A 365 -0.99 -5.03 10.30
C MET A 365 -2.51 -4.85 10.34
N GLY A 366 -3.15 -4.45 9.24
CA GLY A 366 -4.57 -4.09 9.25
C GLY A 366 -4.84 -2.93 10.19
N MET A 367 -3.92 -1.96 10.31
CA MET A 367 -4.00 -0.83 11.25
C MET A 367 -3.84 0.50 10.52
N THR A 368 -4.70 1.46 10.85
CA THR A 368 -4.60 2.82 10.33
C THR A 368 -3.71 3.68 11.23
N LEU A 369 -2.46 3.90 10.84
CA LEU A 369 -1.50 4.65 11.66
C LEU A 369 -1.50 6.16 11.35
N GLY A 370 -2.12 6.59 10.25
CA GLY A 370 -2.03 7.97 9.75
C GLY A 370 -2.51 9.07 10.71
N CYS A 371 -3.47 8.79 11.61
CA CYS A 371 -3.88 9.79 12.61
C CYS A 371 -2.71 10.18 13.55
N ALA A 372 -1.83 9.20 13.85
CA ALA A 372 -0.67 9.38 14.73
C ALA A 372 0.38 10.36 14.17
N ARG A 373 0.30 10.70 12.87
CA ARG A 373 1.14 11.72 12.24
C ARG A 373 0.99 13.09 12.91
N CYS A 374 -0.22 13.45 13.33
CA CYS A 374 -0.51 14.79 13.83
C CYS A 374 -0.67 14.84 15.35
N HIS A 375 -1.23 13.79 15.94
CA HIS A 375 -1.49 13.67 17.37
C HIS A 375 -1.63 12.19 17.72
N ASP A 376 -1.51 11.81 19.00
CA ASP A 376 -1.79 10.41 19.41
C ASP A 376 -3.11 9.92 18.82
N HIS A 377 -3.09 8.71 18.27
CA HIS A 377 -4.24 8.15 17.59
C HIS A 377 -5.46 8.17 18.52
N LYS A 378 -6.61 8.61 17.99
CA LYS A 378 -7.79 8.98 18.80
C LYS A 378 -8.41 7.81 19.57
N PHE A 379 -8.33 6.60 19.01
CA PHE A 379 -9.01 5.41 19.55
C PHE A 379 -8.03 4.30 19.92
N ASP A 380 -7.20 3.92 18.95
CA ASP A 380 -6.14 2.94 19.14
C ASP A 380 -4.95 3.52 19.93
N PRO A 381 -4.31 2.70 20.77
CA PRO A 381 -3.19 3.10 21.64
C PRO A 381 -1.87 3.19 20.84
N ILE A 382 -1.89 4.03 19.81
CA ILE A 382 -0.74 4.36 18.96
C ILE A 382 -0.42 5.82 19.19
N SER A 383 0.75 6.11 19.72
CA SER A 383 1.21 7.47 19.99
C SER A 383 1.82 8.12 18.75
N ALA A 384 1.95 9.45 18.76
CA ALA A 384 2.78 10.14 17.78
C ALA A 384 4.24 9.65 17.85
N ASN A 385 4.73 9.31 19.05
CA ASN A 385 6.05 8.73 19.26
C ASN A 385 6.22 7.43 18.44
N ASP A 386 5.24 6.50 18.51
CA ASP A 386 5.24 5.26 17.72
C ASP A 386 5.31 5.53 16.20
N TYR A 387 4.54 6.51 15.72
CA TYR A 387 4.53 6.91 14.31
C TYR A 387 5.90 7.45 13.87
N TYR A 388 6.50 8.35 14.63
CA TYR A 388 7.78 8.95 14.28
C TYR A 388 8.96 7.98 14.48
N GLY A 389 8.83 6.99 15.36
CA GLY A 389 9.73 5.84 15.45
C GLY A 389 9.79 5.03 14.14
N LEU A 390 8.63 4.73 13.55
CA LEU A 390 8.54 4.11 12.23
C LEU A 390 9.05 5.04 11.12
N ALA A 391 8.71 6.32 11.20
CA ALA A 391 9.17 7.32 10.24
C ALA A 391 10.70 7.41 10.17
N GLY A 392 11.40 7.26 11.31
CA GLY A 392 12.87 7.20 11.32
C GLY A 392 13.44 6.00 10.55
N ILE A 393 12.78 4.83 10.59
CA ILE A 393 13.22 3.66 9.84
C ILE A 393 13.16 3.94 8.33
N LEU A 394 12.07 4.55 7.88
CA LEU A 394 11.83 4.86 6.48
C LEU A 394 12.60 6.09 5.99
N LYS A 395 12.79 7.11 6.84
CA LYS A 395 13.70 8.22 6.56
C LYS A 395 15.14 7.75 6.44
N SER A 396 15.50 6.66 7.09
CA SER A 396 16.81 6.00 6.93
C SER A 396 16.88 5.09 5.69
N THR A 397 15.89 5.16 4.78
CA THR A 397 15.82 4.35 3.56
C THR A 397 15.83 5.23 2.31
N LYS A 398 16.68 4.90 1.33
CA LYS A 398 16.76 5.58 0.05
C LYS A 398 15.69 5.03 -0.90
N ILE A 399 14.71 5.87 -1.19
CA ILE A 399 13.65 5.61 -2.18
C ILE A 399 13.63 6.60 -3.35
N MET A 400 14.30 7.74 -3.21
CA MET A 400 14.45 8.74 -4.25
C MET A 400 15.94 8.92 -4.58
N GLU A 401 16.26 9.01 -5.87
CA GLU A 401 17.54 9.49 -6.38
C GLU A 401 17.68 11.01 -6.21
N SER A 402 16.57 11.74 -6.37
CA SER A 402 16.56 13.20 -6.36
C SER A 402 15.20 13.74 -5.91
N TYR A 403 15.24 14.73 -5.01
CA TYR A 403 14.11 15.56 -4.57
C TYR A 403 14.10 16.94 -5.24
N LYS A 404 14.62 17.06 -6.47
CA LYS A 404 14.48 18.29 -7.28
C LYS A 404 13.08 18.35 -7.88
N THR A 405 12.66 19.52 -8.39
CA THR A 405 11.40 19.69 -9.13
C THR A 405 11.32 18.66 -10.24
N ILE A 406 10.27 17.83 -10.21
CA ILE A 406 10.16 16.51 -10.84
C ILE A 406 11.16 15.52 -10.21
N GLY A 407 10.77 15.01 -9.04
CA GLY A 407 11.55 14.02 -8.30
C GLY A 407 11.81 12.75 -9.10
N ARG A 408 12.92 12.08 -8.81
CA ARG A 408 13.29 10.81 -9.45
C ARG A 408 13.40 9.73 -8.39
N TRP A 409 12.63 8.65 -8.54
CA TRP A 409 12.71 7.50 -7.65
C TRP A 409 14.03 6.74 -7.82
N ASN A 410 14.38 5.94 -6.83
CA ASN A 410 15.54 5.07 -6.86
C ASN A 410 15.26 3.81 -7.67
N GLU A 411 16.24 3.40 -8.47
CA GLU A 411 16.24 2.09 -9.11
C GLU A 411 17.50 1.32 -8.74
N ASN A 412 17.31 0.05 -8.38
CA ASN A 412 18.37 -0.90 -8.13
C ASN A 412 18.84 -1.48 -9.47
N SER A 413 20.15 -1.51 -9.68
CA SER A 413 20.73 -2.20 -10.83
C SER A 413 20.57 -3.71 -10.66
N LEU A 414 20.00 -4.36 -11.68
CA LEU A 414 19.89 -5.82 -11.76
C LEU A 414 20.99 -6.43 -12.65
N ALA A 415 21.93 -5.60 -13.08
CA ALA A 415 23.02 -6.00 -13.98
C ALA A 415 23.86 -7.14 -13.40
N THR A 416 24.25 -8.05 -14.27
CA THR A 416 25.30 -9.04 -14.03
C THR A 416 26.66 -8.35 -13.95
N GLU A 417 27.66 -9.04 -13.41
CA GLU A 417 29.04 -8.52 -13.39
C GLU A 417 29.58 -8.23 -14.79
N ALA A 418 29.17 -9.01 -15.79
CA ALA A 418 29.56 -8.80 -17.18
C ALA A 418 28.96 -7.50 -17.74
N GLU A 419 27.68 -7.25 -17.50
CA GLU A 419 27.00 -6.02 -17.91
C GLU A 419 27.57 -4.79 -17.19
N LEU A 420 27.90 -4.91 -15.90
CA LEU A 420 28.55 -3.83 -15.14
C LEU A 420 29.94 -3.49 -15.69
N LYS A 421 30.72 -4.48 -16.13
CA LYS A 421 32.01 -4.24 -16.79
C LYS A 421 31.83 -3.50 -18.11
N VAL A 422 30.88 -3.94 -18.94
CA VAL A 422 30.53 -3.24 -20.18
C VAL A 422 30.11 -1.80 -19.89
N GLN A 423 29.26 -1.57 -18.88
CA GLN A 423 28.87 -0.22 -18.50
C GLN A 423 30.06 0.63 -18.03
N ALA A 424 30.96 0.08 -17.22
CA ALA A 424 32.16 0.79 -16.79
C ALA A 424 33.05 1.22 -17.97
N ASP A 425 33.19 0.38 -18.99
CA ASP A 425 33.93 0.73 -20.21
C ASP A 425 33.26 1.87 -20.99
N TRP A 426 31.93 1.84 -21.11
CA TRP A 426 31.16 2.93 -21.71
C TRP A 426 31.25 4.22 -20.89
N ASP A 427 31.15 4.14 -19.57
CA ASP A 427 31.30 5.27 -18.65
C ASP A 427 32.70 5.89 -18.76
N GLN A 428 33.75 5.07 -18.91
CA GLN A 428 35.11 5.56 -19.18
C GLN A 428 35.20 6.28 -20.52
N LYS A 429 34.61 5.75 -21.59
CA LYS A 429 34.59 6.41 -22.92
C LYS A 429 33.85 7.75 -22.87
N ILE A 430 32.66 7.78 -22.26
CA ILE A 430 31.86 9.00 -22.10
C ILE A 430 32.63 10.02 -21.27
N LYS A 431 33.20 9.59 -20.13
CA LYS A 431 33.99 10.46 -19.26
C LYS A 431 35.21 11.01 -19.97
N ALA A 432 35.91 10.22 -20.78
CA ALA A 432 37.06 10.69 -21.56
C ALA A 432 36.68 11.83 -22.52
N GLU A 433 35.53 11.76 -23.17
CA GLU A 433 35.03 12.83 -24.04
C GLU A 433 34.52 14.04 -23.23
N GLU A 434 33.86 13.83 -22.09
CA GLU A 434 33.44 14.90 -21.17
C GLU A 434 34.65 15.65 -20.57
N ASP A 435 35.72 14.93 -20.22
CA ASP A 435 36.97 15.50 -19.74
C ASP A 435 37.67 16.33 -20.83
N GLN A 436 37.61 15.92 -22.11
CA GLN A 436 38.07 16.72 -23.24
C GLN A 436 37.27 18.02 -23.40
N ILE A 437 35.93 17.96 -23.26
CA ILE A 437 35.06 19.13 -23.28
C ILE A 437 35.44 20.08 -22.13
N ALA A 438 35.56 19.55 -20.90
CA ALA A 438 35.89 20.33 -19.72
C ALA A 438 37.26 20.99 -19.83
N ALA A 439 38.27 20.27 -20.33
CA ALA A 439 39.61 20.78 -20.59
C ALA A 439 39.60 21.90 -21.64
N LEU A 440 38.87 21.72 -22.75
CA LEU A 440 38.76 22.71 -23.82
C LEU A 440 38.03 23.98 -23.33
N VAL A 441 36.93 23.82 -22.60
CA VAL A 441 36.19 24.94 -21.98
C VAL A 441 37.06 25.69 -20.99
N LYS A 442 37.83 24.98 -20.14
CA LYS A 442 38.74 25.59 -19.17
C LYS A 442 39.84 26.39 -19.89
N SER A 443 40.50 25.79 -20.88
CA SER A 443 41.56 26.43 -21.66
C SER A 443 41.08 27.71 -22.35
N GLU A 444 39.90 27.70 -22.97
CA GLU A 444 39.35 28.89 -23.61
C GLU A 444 38.90 29.97 -22.62
N ASN A 445 38.33 29.58 -21.48
CA ASN A 445 38.00 30.51 -20.42
C ASN A 445 39.25 31.22 -19.88
N GLU A 446 40.36 30.49 -19.68
CA GLU A 446 41.65 31.04 -19.27
C GLU A 446 42.25 31.96 -20.36
N ARG A 447 42.12 31.61 -21.64
CA ARG A 447 42.52 32.45 -22.77
C ARG A 447 41.75 33.79 -22.78
N LEU A 448 40.41 33.73 -22.66
CA LEU A 448 39.57 34.93 -22.62
C LEU A 448 39.88 35.83 -21.41
N GLN A 449 40.17 35.24 -20.24
CA GLN A 449 40.61 36.00 -19.07
C GLN A 449 41.97 36.68 -19.29
N THR A 450 42.90 35.99 -19.96
CA THR A 450 44.23 36.52 -20.26
C THR A 450 44.16 37.66 -21.28
N GLU A 451 43.35 37.51 -22.34
CA GLU A 451 43.14 38.54 -23.37
C GLU A 451 42.37 39.76 -22.85
N GLY A 452 41.44 39.56 -21.92
CA GLY A 452 40.62 40.63 -21.33
C GLY A 452 41.31 41.45 -20.24
N GLY A 453 42.41 40.96 -19.65
CA GLY A 453 43.15 41.63 -18.58
C GLY A 453 42.53 41.49 -17.18
N LYS A 454 43.17 42.12 -16.17
CA LYS A 454 42.86 41.93 -14.73
C LYS A 454 41.42 42.21 -14.31
N ASP A 455 40.69 43.06 -15.04
CA ASP A 455 39.33 43.48 -14.69
C ASP A 455 38.24 42.78 -15.54
N PHE A 456 38.62 41.86 -16.43
CA PHE A 456 37.68 41.16 -17.30
C PHE A 456 36.96 40.03 -16.57
N LYS A 457 35.62 40.08 -16.56
CA LYS A 457 34.76 39.01 -16.06
C LYS A 457 34.21 38.22 -17.24
N LEU A 458 34.28 36.89 -17.15
CA LEU A 458 33.68 36.00 -18.14
C LEU A 458 32.17 36.28 -18.29
N PRO A 459 31.63 36.30 -19.51
CA PRO A 459 30.20 36.44 -19.73
C PRO A 459 29.44 35.22 -19.18
N LYS A 460 28.13 35.37 -18.90
CA LYS A 460 27.28 34.28 -18.39
C LYS A 460 27.25 33.03 -19.31
N LYS A 461 27.58 33.19 -20.60
CA LYS A 461 27.72 32.12 -21.58
C LYS A 461 29.04 32.31 -22.35
N PRO A 462 30.19 31.94 -21.78
CA PRO A 462 31.50 32.24 -22.36
C PRO A 462 31.75 31.53 -23.70
N GLU A 463 31.08 30.40 -23.93
CA GLU A 463 31.22 29.61 -25.15
C GLU A 463 30.79 30.34 -26.43
N ALA A 464 29.89 31.32 -26.32
CA ALA A 464 29.48 32.16 -27.44
C ALA A 464 30.62 33.07 -27.94
N SER A 465 31.63 33.31 -27.09
CA SER A 465 32.80 34.15 -27.37
C SER A 465 34.03 33.36 -27.84
N TYR A 466 33.95 32.02 -27.93
CA TYR A 466 35.04 31.19 -28.45
C TYR A 466 35.15 31.33 -29.98
N SER A 467 36.32 30.96 -30.54
CA SER A 467 36.51 30.94 -31.99
C SER A 467 35.53 29.97 -32.66
N LYS A 468 35.21 30.20 -33.95
CA LYS A 468 34.32 29.31 -34.71
C LYS A 468 34.83 27.87 -34.78
N GLU A 469 36.14 27.70 -34.81
CA GLU A 469 36.81 26.39 -34.78
C GLU A 469 36.59 25.67 -33.45
N VAL A 470 36.72 26.38 -32.32
CA VAL A 470 36.49 25.79 -31.00
C VAL A 470 35.00 25.51 -30.76
N GLN A 471 34.10 26.38 -31.24
CA GLN A 471 32.66 26.12 -31.22
C GLN A 471 32.31 24.85 -32.01
N ALA A 472 32.90 24.66 -33.19
CA ALA A 472 32.71 23.45 -33.99
C ALA A 472 33.26 22.20 -33.29
N LYS A 473 34.44 22.29 -32.67
CA LYS A 473 35.04 21.18 -31.91
C LYS A 473 34.23 20.79 -30.67
N LEU A 474 33.74 21.78 -29.90
CA LEU A 474 32.85 21.54 -28.77
C LEU A 474 31.53 20.90 -29.21
N LYS A 475 30.97 21.35 -30.33
CA LYS A 475 29.77 20.71 -30.90
C LYS A 475 30.05 19.26 -31.27
N ALA A 476 31.15 18.97 -31.97
CA ALA A 476 31.51 17.60 -32.35
C ALA A 476 31.72 16.68 -31.14
N LEU A 477 32.43 17.13 -30.11
CA LEU A 477 32.63 16.35 -28.88
C LEU A 477 31.30 16.11 -28.14
N ARG A 478 30.41 17.10 -28.10
CA ARG A 478 29.08 16.96 -27.49
C ARG A 478 28.18 16.02 -28.29
N ASP A 479 28.22 16.09 -29.61
CA ASP A 479 27.51 15.17 -30.50
C ASP A 479 28.04 13.73 -30.30
N GLN A 480 29.35 13.56 -30.11
CA GLN A 480 29.95 12.26 -29.80
C GLN A 480 29.54 11.74 -28.43
N VAL A 481 29.54 12.58 -27.38
CA VAL A 481 29.01 12.20 -26.05
C VAL A 481 27.53 11.81 -26.16
N ALA A 482 26.73 12.55 -26.94
CA ALA A 482 25.33 12.22 -27.17
C ALA A 482 25.16 10.87 -27.89
N SER A 483 25.98 10.58 -28.92
CA SER A 483 26.00 9.28 -29.60
C SER A 483 26.40 8.16 -28.64
N LEU A 484 27.48 8.35 -27.87
CA LEU A 484 27.94 7.36 -26.90
C LEU A 484 26.90 7.08 -25.82
N LYS A 485 26.20 8.11 -25.32
CA LYS A 485 25.10 7.96 -24.36
C LYS A 485 23.90 7.23 -24.96
N LYS A 486 23.62 7.44 -26.26
CA LYS A 486 22.54 6.76 -26.98
C LYS A 486 22.87 5.29 -27.31
N GLU A 487 24.12 4.99 -27.64
CA GLU A 487 24.60 3.64 -27.97
C GLU A 487 24.94 2.80 -26.74
N ARG A 488 25.08 3.43 -25.57
CA ARG A 488 25.33 2.75 -24.30
C ARG A 488 24.25 1.68 -24.07
N PRO A 489 24.64 0.41 -23.83
CA PRO A 489 23.69 -0.63 -23.47
C PRO A 489 22.91 -0.27 -22.21
N GLU A 490 21.59 -0.34 -22.30
CA GLU A 490 20.71 -0.26 -21.15
C GLU A 490 20.94 -1.48 -20.27
N VAL A 491 21.10 -1.24 -18.97
CA VAL A 491 21.13 -2.32 -17.99
C VAL A 491 19.76 -2.50 -17.38
N PRO A 492 19.36 -3.74 -17.07
CA PRO A 492 18.11 -3.97 -16.39
C PRO A 492 18.17 -3.32 -15.00
N THR A 493 17.19 -2.49 -14.69
CA THR A 493 16.96 -1.93 -13.36
C THR A 493 15.59 -2.33 -12.84
N ALA A 494 15.36 -2.19 -11.53
CA ALA A 494 14.04 -2.25 -10.94
C ALA A 494 13.88 -1.15 -9.90
N MET A 495 12.68 -0.57 -9.81
CA MET A 495 12.30 0.26 -8.67
C MET A 495 12.54 -0.51 -7.37
N GLY A 496 13.28 0.11 -6.45
CA GLY A 496 13.59 -0.53 -5.18
C GLY A 496 14.23 0.40 -4.17
N ALA A 497 14.21 -0.03 -2.92
CA ALA A 497 14.85 0.66 -1.82
C ALA A 497 16.35 0.33 -1.76
N ALA A 498 17.10 1.21 -1.09
CA ALA A 498 18.49 0.98 -0.69
C ALA A 498 18.77 1.62 0.68
N GLU A 499 19.87 1.26 1.32
CA GLU A 499 20.32 1.94 2.55
C GLU A 499 20.72 3.40 2.31
N ARG A 500 20.49 4.23 3.33
CA ARG A 500 21.09 5.57 3.48
C ARG A 500 21.48 5.79 4.94
N GLU A 501 22.04 6.97 5.21
CA GLU A 501 22.39 7.38 6.56
C GLU A 501 21.19 7.31 7.51
N THR A 502 21.43 6.74 8.68
CA THR A 502 20.42 6.55 9.72
C THR A 502 20.00 7.88 10.32
N THR A 503 18.70 8.10 10.45
CA THR A 503 18.12 9.33 10.98
C THR A 503 16.98 9.01 11.93
N ASP A 504 17.07 9.53 13.15
CA ASP A 504 15.94 9.61 14.08
C ASP A 504 15.15 10.90 13.80
N VAL A 505 13.83 10.85 13.92
CA VAL A 505 12.93 11.90 13.40
C VAL A 505 12.31 12.68 14.55
N PRO A 506 12.36 14.03 14.54
CA PRO A 506 11.57 14.84 15.45
C PRO A 506 10.07 14.67 15.19
N ILE A 507 9.28 14.59 16.25
CA ILE A 507 7.81 14.63 16.14
C ILE A 507 7.42 15.92 15.43
N HIS A 508 6.69 15.83 14.31
CA HIS A 508 6.12 17.03 13.72
C HIS A 508 4.85 17.39 14.47
N ILE A 509 4.87 18.53 15.14
CA ILE A 509 3.74 18.97 15.95
C ILE A 509 2.56 19.23 15.01
N ARG A 510 1.48 18.46 15.18
CA ARG A 510 0.31 18.47 14.29
C ARG A 510 0.63 18.15 12.83
N GLY A 511 1.68 17.34 12.61
CA GLY A 511 2.10 16.90 11.28
C GLY A 511 2.89 17.94 10.49
N SER A 512 3.14 19.13 11.05
CA SER A 512 3.87 20.22 10.39
C SER A 512 5.38 19.97 10.39
N HIS A 513 5.97 19.70 9.24
CA HIS A 513 7.43 19.53 9.10
C HIS A 513 8.25 20.79 9.41
N LEU A 514 7.59 21.94 9.55
CA LEU A 514 8.19 23.21 9.97
C LEU A 514 8.20 23.37 11.50
N THR A 515 7.34 22.65 12.22
CA THR A 515 7.18 22.77 13.68
C THR A 515 7.59 21.46 14.36
N LEU A 516 8.83 21.42 14.86
CA LEU A 516 9.47 20.20 15.34
C LEU A 516 9.43 20.11 16.87
N GLY A 517 9.05 18.93 17.37
CA GLY A 517 9.08 18.53 18.78
C GLY A 517 10.33 17.73 19.13
N GLU A 518 10.18 16.80 20.08
CA GLU A 518 11.27 15.92 20.51
C GLU A 518 11.67 14.92 19.42
N THR A 519 12.97 14.64 19.30
CA THR A 519 13.52 13.60 18.44
C THR A 519 13.26 12.22 19.03
N VAL A 520 12.62 11.37 18.24
CA VAL A 520 12.21 10.03 18.65
C VAL A 520 13.15 8.99 18.05
N PRO A 521 13.75 8.10 18.86
CA PRO A 521 14.57 7.02 18.35
C PRO A 521 13.73 6.04 17.54
N ARG A 522 14.31 5.44 16.52
CA ARG A 522 13.64 4.39 15.72
C ARG A 522 13.16 3.22 16.59
N HIS A 523 11.86 2.92 16.49
CA HIS A 523 11.20 1.81 17.18
C HIS A 523 9.89 1.43 16.46
N VAL A 524 9.22 0.37 16.92
CA VAL A 524 7.92 -0.09 16.39
C VAL A 524 6.80 0.16 17.40
N PRO A 525 5.51 0.15 17.04
CA PRO A 525 4.45 0.47 17.98
C PRO A 525 4.47 -0.37 19.26
N VAL A 526 4.52 0.29 20.42
CA VAL A 526 4.75 -0.37 21.72
C VAL A 526 3.61 -1.30 22.11
N VAL A 527 2.35 -0.94 21.80
CA VAL A 527 1.18 -1.79 22.10
C VAL A 527 1.28 -3.16 21.41
N LEU A 528 1.88 -3.22 20.22
CA LEU A 528 1.99 -4.43 19.41
C LEU A 528 3.20 -5.30 19.79
N SER A 529 4.04 -4.84 20.71
CA SER A 529 5.20 -5.58 21.22
C SER A 529 4.91 -6.10 22.62
N GLN A 530 4.92 -7.42 22.82
CA GLN A 530 4.74 -8.03 24.15
C GLN A 530 5.99 -7.97 25.01
N GLN A 531 7.16 -7.91 24.37
CA GLN A 531 8.46 -7.82 25.02
C GLN A 531 9.05 -6.41 24.87
N PRO A 532 9.91 -5.98 25.81
CA PRO A 532 10.71 -4.77 25.64
C PRO A 532 11.47 -4.82 24.32
N GLN A 533 11.38 -3.74 23.55
CA GLN A 533 12.05 -3.68 22.24
C GLN A 533 13.54 -3.49 22.43
N ASN A 534 14.33 -4.35 21.80
CA ASN A 534 15.78 -4.12 21.68
C ASN A 534 16.02 -2.84 20.87
N PRO A 535 17.07 -2.04 21.15
CA PRO A 535 17.43 -0.89 20.34
C PRO A 535 17.65 -1.25 18.87
N PHE A 536 17.23 -0.38 17.94
CA PHE A 536 17.51 -0.55 16.51
C PHE A 536 19.00 -0.34 16.21
N PRO A 537 19.58 -1.03 15.22
CA PRO A 537 21.00 -0.87 14.89
C PRO A 537 21.35 0.58 14.51
N GLU A 538 22.45 1.09 15.06
CA GLU A 538 22.88 2.49 14.83
C GLU A 538 23.30 2.77 13.38
N LYS A 539 23.76 1.76 12.63
CA LYS A 539 24.35 1.92 11.29
C LYS A 539 23.54 1.29 10.16
N GLN A 540 22.29 0.91 10.43
CA GLN A 540 21.38 0.33 9.44
C GLN A 540 20.04 1.02 9.58
N SER A 541 19.27 1.15 8.49
CA SER A 541 17.97 1.80 8.45
C SER A 541 17.00 1.30 9.51
N GLY A 542 17.06 0.00 9.82
CA GLY A 542 16.11 -0.68 10.69
C GLY A 542 15.07 -1.50 9.93
N ARG A 543 15.04 -1.44 8.60
CA ARG A 543 14.05 -2.18 7.78
C ARG A 543 14.10 -3.69 7.99
N LEU A 544 15.30 -4.27 8.08
CA LEU A 544 15.43 -5.71 8.34
C LEU A 544 14.81 -6.09 9.68
N LYS A 545 15.09 -5.33 10.73
CA LYS A 545 14.52 -5.54 12.07
C LYS A 545 13.01 -5.31 12.11
N LEU A 546 12.50 -4.32 11.36
CA LEU A 546 11.06 -4.11 11.18
C LEU A 546 10.42 -5.34 10.52
N ALA A 547 11.05 -5.89 9.49
CA ALA A 547 10.57 -7.08 8.81
C ALA A 547 10.57 -8.32 9.71
N GLU A 548 11.65 -8.54 10.47
CA GLU A 548 11.74 -9.61 11.47
C GLU A 548 10.68 -9.47 12.57
N TRP A 549 10.40 -8.24 13.02
CA TRP A 549 9.35 -7.98 14.00
C TRP A 549 7.97 -8.29 13.44
N LEU A 550 7.64 -7.81 12.24
CA LEU A 550 6.34 -8.06 11.58
C LEU A 550 6.10 -9.56 11.34
N THR A 551 7.16 -10.32 11.11
CA THR A 551 7.08 -11.76 10.77
C THR A 551 7.37 -12.68 11.95
N SER A 552 7.57 -12.12 13.14
CA SER A 552 7.73 -12.88 14.37
C SER A 552 6.45 -13.65 14.70
N ARG A 553 6.60 -14.86 15.24
CA ARG A 553 5.48 -15.66 15.77
C ARG A 553 4.72 -14.95 16.90
N GLU A 554 5.37 -14.02 17.59
CA GLU A 554 4.77 -13.25 18.67
C GLU A 554 3.95 -12.06 18.18
N HIS A 555 4.12 -11.65 16.91
CA HIS A 555 3.43 -10.50 16.35
C HIS A 555 1.92 -10.78 16.24
N PRO A 556 1.04 -9.92 16.78
CA PRO A 556 -0.37 -10.24 16.96
C PRO A 556 -1.21 -10.15 15.68
N LEU A 557 -0.76 -9.42 14.65
CA LEU A 557 -1.61 -9.02 13.52
C LEU A 557 -1.28 -9.69 12.19
N THR A 558 -0.01 -9.71 11.77
CA THR A 558 0.42 -10.16 10.44
C THR A 558 -0.21 -11.46 9.94
N SER A 559 -0.16 -12.53 10.73
CA SER A 559 -0.75 -13.83 10.37
C SER A 559 -2.28 -13.79 10.33
N ARG A 560 -2.93 -13.05 11.25
CA ARG A 560 -4.39 -12.85 11.25
C ARG A 560 -4.85 -12.04 10.04
N VAL A 561 -4.14 -10.97 9.69
CA VAL A 561 -4.50 -10.08 8.59
C VAL A 561 -4.48 -10.84 7.28
N ILE A 562 -3.39 -11.56 6.98
CA ILE A 562 -3.32 -12.34 5.74
C ILE A 562 -4.32 -13.51 5.72
N ALA A 563 -4.50 -14.22 6.85
CA ALA A 563 -5.50 -15.29 6.93
C ALA A 563 -6.93 -14.77 6.71
N ASN A 564 -7.26 -13.59 7.26
CA ASN A 564 -8.55 -12.94 7.04
C ASN A 564 -8.73 -12.46 5.59
N ARG A 565 -7.67 -11.93 4.95
CA ARG A 565 -7.72 -11.52 3.54
C ARG A 565 -7.93 -12.71 2.62
N VAL A 566 -7.18 -13.80 2.81
CA VAL A 566 -7.37 -15.05 2.05
C VAL A 566 -8.79 -15.58 2.24
N TRP A 567 -9.29 -15.62 3.48
CA TRP A 567 -10.69 -15.97 3.74
C TRP A 567 -11.67 -15.04 3.01
N ARG A 568 -11.46 -13.73 3.06
CA ARG A 568 -12.31 -12.75 2.37
C ARG A 568 -12.30 -12.95 0.86
N TRP A 569 -11.16 -13.24 0.25
CA TRP A 569 -11.06 -13.41 -1.19
C TRP A 569 -11.78 -14.68 -1.65
N HIS A 570 -11.72 -15.75 -0.87
CA HIS A 570 -12.57 -16.93 -1.07
C HIS A 570 -14.06 -16.65 -0.81
N PHE A 571 -14.45 -16.22 0.39
CA PHE A 571 -15.87 -16.16 0.77
C PHE A 571 -16.59 -14.87 0.35
N GLY A 572 -15.87 -13.88 -0.19
CA GLY A 572 -16.39 -12.54 -0.50
C GLY A 572 -16.53 -11.62 0.72
N LYS A 573 -16.35 -12.16 1.94
CA LYS A 573 -16.40 -11.41 3.20
C LYS A 573 -15.45 -12.01 4.22
N GLY A 574 -14.66 -11.16 4.89
CA GLY A 574 -13.72 -11.58 5.93
C GLY A 574 -14.41 -12.02 7.22
N ILE A 575 -13.71 -12.81 8.03
CA ILE A 575 -14.09 -13.09 9.43
C ILE A 575 -14.13 -11.77 10.21
N VAL A 576 -13.14 -10.91 9.99
CA VAL A 576 -13.17 -9.48 10.27
C VAL A 576 -13.63 -8.78 9.00
N ALA A 577 -14.81 -8.17 9.04
CA ALA A 577 -15.44 -7.55 7.88
C ALA A 577 -14.72 -6.29 7.36
N THR A 578 -13.84 -5.69 8.16
CA THR A 578 -12.99 -4.56 7.78
C THR A 578 -11.53 -5.04 7.63
N PRO A 579 -11.13 -5.62 6.48
CA PRO A 579 -9.82 -6.25 6.34
C PRO A 579 -8.65 -5.26 6.50
N ASP A 580 -8.91 -3.97 6.36
CA ASP A 580 -7.94 -2.88 6.46
C ASP A 580 -7.92 -2.18 7.83
N ASN A 581 -8.78 -2.61 8.78
CA ASN A 581 -8.82 -2.04 10.14
C ASN A 581 -9.22 -3.10 11.19
N PHE A 582 -8.24 -3.50 12.01
CA PHE A 582 -8.31 -4.43 13.14
C PHE A 582 -8.26 -3.70 14.48
N GLY A 583 -8.18 -2.36 14.47
CA GLY A 583 -8.23 -1.51 15.65
C GLY A 583 -9.64 -1.43 16.26
N LYS A 584 -9.81 -0.56 17.25
CA LYS A 584 -11.07 -0.42 18.02
C LYS A 584 -12.26 0.06 17.19
N LEU A 585 -12.01 0.76 16.08
CA LEU A 585 -13.06 1.17 15.13
C LEU A 585 -13.34 0.11 14.05
N GLY A 586 -12.47 -0.90 13.93
CA GLY A 586 -12.68 -2.03 13.05
C GLY A 586 -13.85 -2.92 13.49
N ALA A 587 -14.34 -3.73 12.56
CA ALA A 587 -15.30 -4.78 12.88
C ALA A 587 -14.67 -5.82 13.81
N LYS A 588 -15.45 -6.33 14.77
CA LYS A 588 -15.06 -7.50 15.54
C LYS A 588 -15.15 -8.76 14.67
N PRO A 589 -14.27 -9.76 14.88
CA PRO A 589 -14.34 -11.02 14.16
C PRO A 589 -15.67 -11.73 14.45
N THR A 590 -16.30 -12.30 13.41
CA THR A 590 -17.47 -13.17 13.59
C THR A 590 -17.09 -14.49 14.26
N ASN A 591 -15.85 -14.96 14.07
CA ASN A 591 -15.32 -16.17 14.67
C ASN A 591 -13.82 -16.00 14.98
N GLN A 592 -13.49 -15.35 16.11
CA GLN A 592 -12.09 -15.13 16.51
C GLN A 592 -11.31 -16.44 16.68
N PRO A 593 -11.83 -17.51 17.34
CA PRO A 593 -11.11 -18.76 17.46
C PRO A 593 -10.73 -19.38 16.11
N LEU A 594 -11.61 -19.31 15.11
CA LEU A 594 -11.26 -19.75 13.75
C LEU A 594 -10.12 -18.92 13.15
N LEU A 595 -10.19 -17.60 13.25
CA LEU A 595 -9.14 -16.72 12.72
C LEU A 595 -7.79 -16.96 13.40
N ASP A 596 -7.78 -17.10 14.73
CA ASP A 596 -6.57 -17.37 15.50
C ASP A 596 -6.00 -18.77 15.17
N TRP A 597 -6.87 -19.76 14.98
CA TRP A 597 -6.48 -21.10 14.55
C TRP A 597 -5.85 -21.09 13.16
N MET A 598 -6.49 -20.42 12.18
CA MET A 598 -5.94 -20.30 10.82
C MET A 598 -4.61 -19.56 10.81
N ALA A 599 -4.49 -18.46 11.56
CA ALA A 599 -3.27 -17.69 11.66
C ALA A 599 -2.11 -18.50 12.24
N VAL A 600 -2.35 -19.30 13.28
CA VAL A 600 -1.30 -20.17 13.85
C VAL A 600 -0.98 -21.34 12.94
N THR A 601 -1.99 -21.98 12.35
CA THR A 601 -1.79 -23.07 11.39
C THR A 601 -0.96 -22.59 10.20
N LEU A 602 -1.22 -21.40 9.65
CA LEU A 602 -0.39 -20.81 8.60
C LEU A 602 1.08 -20.73 9.00
N MET A 603 1.39 -20.28 10.22
CA MET A 603 2.77 -20.20 10.69
C MET A 603 3.40 -21.58 10.93
N GLU A 604 2.61 -22.58 11.34
CA GLU A 604 3.08 -23.96 11.58
C GLU A 604 3.34 -24.71 10.27
N GLU A 605 2.57 -24.43 9.23
CA GLU A 605 2.75 -24.94 7.86
C GLU A 605 3.74 -24.09 7.05
N GLY A 606 4.71 -23.46 7.72
CA GLY A 606 5.80 -22.74 7.06
C GLY A 606 5.38 -21.50 6.26
N TRP A 607 4.26 -20.86 6.63
CA TRP A 607 3.70 -19.70 5.95
C TRP A 607 3.33 -19.93 4.47
N SER A 608 3.01 -21.18 4.09
CA SER A 608 2.50 -21.51 2.76
C SER A 608 1.09 -20.96 2.56
N LEU A 609 0.91 -20.11 1.55
CA LEU A 609 -0.41 -19.64 1.16
C LEU A 609 -1.17 -20.73 0.40
N LYS A 610 -0.47 -21.57 -0.40
CA LYS A 610 -1.12 -22.68 -1.10
C LYS A 610 -1.73 -23.70 -0.14
N GLU A 611 -1.04 -24.04 0.96
CA GLU A 611 -1.61 -24.92 1.99
C GLU A 611 -2.82 -24.28 2.70
N LEU A 612 -2.80 -22.95 2.91
CA LEU A 612 -3.96 -22.24 3.45
C LEU A 612 -5.16 -22.28 2.48
N HIS A 613 -4.94 -22.05 1.18
CA HIS A 613 -5.98 -22.21 0.15
C HIS A 613 -6.52 -23.64 0.16
N ARG A 614 -5.62 -24.63 0.09
CA ARG A 614 -5.96 -26.05 0.10
C ARG A 614 -6.83 -26.42 1.31
N LEU A 615 -6.44 -25.98 2.50
CA LEU A 615 -7.18 -26.20 3.74
C LEU A 615 -8.59 -25.59 3.71
N ILE A 616 -8.75 -24.37 3.19
CA ILE A 616 -10.06 -23.72 3.03
C ILE A 616 -10.90 -24.47 2.00
N LEU A 617 -10.37 -24.72 0.81
CA LEU A 617 -11.12 -25.33 -0.29
C LEU A 617 -11.57 -26.76 0.03
N LEU A 618 -10.77 -27.52 0.79
CA LEU A 618 -11.09 -28.89 1.20
C LEU A 618 -12.07 -28.98 2.40
N SER A 619 -12.43 -27.86 3.01
CA SER A 619 -13.45 -27.81 4.06
C SER A 619 -14.86 -28.05 3.50
N ASN A 620 -15.73 -28.69 4.29
CA ASN A 620 -17.15 -28.75 3.92
C ASN A 620 -17.80 -27.37 3.92
N THR A 621 -17.28 -26.44 4.72
CA THR A 621 -17.70 -25.03 4.74
C THR A 621 -17.60 -24.38 3.36
N TRP A 622 -16.46 -24.53 2.67
CA TRP A 622 -16.29 -24.00 1.31
C TRP A 622 -17.11 -24.76 0.27
N GLN A 623 -17.27 -26.08 0.47
CA GLN A 623 -17.95 -26.96 -0.49
C GLN A 623 -19.48 -26.92 -0.39
N MET A 624 -20.07 -26.14 0.52
CA MET A 624 -21.52 -25.94 0.57
C MET A 624 -22.06 -25.29 -0.71
N SER A 625 -23.33 -25.55 -1.00
CA SER A 625 -24.09 -24.86 -2.03
C SER A 625 -24.53 -23.46 -1.57
N SER A 626 -24.97 -22.64 -2.53
CA SER A 626 -25.60 -21.34 -2.28
C SER A 626 -27.11 -21.42 -1.99
N GLU A 627 -27.63 -22.62 -1.71
CA GLU A 627 -29.07 -22.87 -1.56
C GLU A 627 -29.69 -22.04 -0.43
N PHE A 628 -30.83 -21.42 -0.72
CA PHE A 628 -31.53 -20.58 0.23
C PHE A 628 -32.33 -21.43 1.22
N ASN A 629 -32.21 -21.12 2.52
CA ASN A 629 -33.02 -21.69 3.58
C ASN A 629 -33.75 -20.56 4.32
N ALA A 630 -35.09 -20.58 4.32
CA ALA A 630 -35.90 -19.52 4.90
C ALA A 630 -35.72 -19.39 6.42
N GLN A 631 -35.55 -20.50 7.15
CA GLN A 631 -35.32 -20.50 8.59
C GLN A 631 -33.95 -19.91 8.93
N ALA A 632 -32.90 -20.32 8.21
CA ALA A 632 -31.56 -19.79 8.39
C ALA A 632 -31.48 -18.30 8.05
N ALA A 633 -32.13 -17.87 6.97
CA ALA A 633 -32.21 -16.46 6.60
C ALA A 633 -32.99 -15.60 7.62
N ALA A 634 -33.95 -16.18 8.36
CA ALA A 634 -34.65 -15.47 9.42
C ALA A 634 -33.78 -15.28 10.68
N VAL A 635 -32.90 -16.24 11.00
CA VAL A 635 -31.99 -16.19 12.16
C VAL A 635 -30.73 -15.37 11.85
N ASP A 636 -30.15 -15.57 10.67
CA ASP A 636 -28.92 -14.94 10.20
C ASP A 636 -29.08 -14.44 8.75
N PRO A 637 -29.81 -13.33 8.54
CA PRO A 637 -30.09 -12.79 7.20
C PRO A 637 -28.83 -12.35 6.45
N GLY A 638 -27.78 -11.98 7.19
CA GLY A 638 -26.50 -11.56 6.63
C GLY A 638 -25.53 -12.70 6.32
N ASN A 639 -25.94 -13.96 6.55
CA ASN A 639 -25.08 -15.15 6.44
C ASN A 639 -23.74 -14.99 7.18
N ARG A 640 -23.75 -14.33 8.35
CA ARG A 640 -22.55 -14.06 9.16
C ARG A 640 -21.97 -15.33 9.78
N LEU A 641 -22.81 -16.32 10.06
CA LEU A 641 -22.45 -17.62 10.62
C LEU A 641 -22.06 -18.63 9.53
N MET A 642 -22.10 -18.23 8.25
CA MET A 642 -21.78 -19.08 7.10
C MET A 642 -22.62 -20.36 7.07
N TRP A 643 -23.95 -20.24 7.03
CA TRP A 643 -24.85 -21.39 6.86
C TRP A 643 -24.96 -21.84 5.39
N ARG A 644 -24.45 -21.04 4.46
CA ARG A 644 -24.26 -21.36 3.03
C ARG A 644 -23.07 -20.60 2.45
N VAL A 645 -22.62 -20.98 1.25
CA VAL A 645 -21.73 -20.11 0.46
C VAL A 645 -22.56 -18.98 -0.19
N GLY A 646 -21.95 -17.80 -0.34
CA GLY A 646 -22.59 -16.66 -1.00
C GLY A 646 -22.38 -16.68 -2.51
N VAL A 647 -23.36 -16.19 -3.25
CA VAL A 647 -23.21 -15.90 -4.69
C VAL A 647 -22.32 -14.67 -4.84
N ARG A 648 -21.28 -14.75 -5.68
CA ARG A 648 -20.30 -13.68 -5.90
C ARG A 648 -20.23 -13.28 -7.36
N ARG A 649 -20.07 -11.98 -7.62
CA ARG A 649 -19.76 -11.46 -8.96
C ARG A 649 -18.27 -11.70 -9.26
N LEU A 650 -17.95 -12.10 -10.48
CA LEU A 650 -16.57 -12.11 -10.98
C LEU A 650 -15.99 -10.69 -10.97
N ASP A 651 -14.70 -10.58 -10.71
CA ASP A 651 -13.96 -9.32 -10.84
C ASP A 651 -13.77 -8.92 -12.31
N ALA A 652 -13.37 -7.66 -12.55
CA ALA A 652 -13.25 -7.11 -13.90
C ALA A 652 -12.30 -7.94 -14.77
N GLU A 653 -11.20 -8.38 -14.18
CA GLU A 653 -10.16 -9.20 -14.78
C GLU A 653 -10.70 -10.56 -15.21
N SER A 654 -11.39 -11.28 -14.31
CA SER A 654 -11.96 -12.60 -14.61
C SER A 654 -13.09 -12.51 -15.63
N ILE A 655 -13.88 -11.44 -15.65
CA ILE A 655 -14.91 -11.22 -16.69
C ILE A 655 -14.24 -11.11 -18.06
N ARG A 656 -13.26 -10.21 -18.18
CA ARG A 656 -12.53 -9.98 -19.43
C ARG A 656 -11.80 -11.23 -19.90
N ASP A 657 -11.03 -11.84 -19.01
CA ASP A 657 -10.22 -13.01 -19.32
C ASP A 657 -11.12 -14.21 -19.67
N SER A 658 -12.31 -14.33 -19.08
CA SER A 658 -13.29 -15.35 -19.47
C SER A 658 -13.82 -15.14 -20.87
N ILE A 659 -14.20 -13.90 -21.24
CA ILE A 659 -14.67 -13.57 -22.60
C ILE A 659 -13.62 -13.99 -23.62
N LEU A 660 -12.36 -13.61 -23.39
CA LEU A 660 -11.25 -13.99 -24.27
C LEU A 660 -10.96 -15.49 -24.25
N SER A 661 -11.04 -16.14 -23.09
CA SER A 661 -10.70 -17.56 -22.94
C SER A 661 -11.71 -18.46 -23.64
N VAL A 662 -13.01 -18.21 -23.50
CA VAL A 662 -14.05 -19.08 -24.09
C VAL A 662 -14.27 -18.79 -25.58
N SER A 663 -13.80 -17.64 -26.07
CA SER A 663 -13.76 -17.30 -27.50
C SER A 663 -12.45 -17.71 -28.19
N ASP A 664 -11.61 -18.52 -27.56
CA ASP A 664 -10.29 -18.95 -28.06
C ASP A 664 -9.34 -17.79 -28.43
N GLY A 665 -9.53 -16.62 -27.79
CA GLY A 665 -8.79 -15.39 -28.09
C GLY A 665 -7.67 -15.06 -27.11
N LEU A 666 -7.68 -15.65 -25.90
CA LEU A 666 -6.74 -15.30 -24.83
C LEU A 666 -5.30 -15.75 -25.11
N ASP A 667 -4.36 -14.81 -25.10
CA ASP A 667 -2.92 -15.07 -25.06
C ASP A 667 -2.46 -15.35 -23.62
N SER A 668 -1.95 -16.57 -23.41
CA SER A 668 -1.50 -17.09 -22.12
C SER A 668 -0.02 -16.83 -21.82
N ALA A 669 0.67 -16.04 -22.65
CA ALA A 669 2.05 -15.61 -22.38
C ALA A 669 2.16 -14.98 -20.98
N LEU A 670 3.23 -15.31 -20.26
CA LEU A 670 3.48 -14.86 -18.87
C LEU A 670 4.50 -13.72 -18.83
N GLY A 671 4.32 -12.80 -17.88
CA GLY A 671 5.27 -11.73 -17.55
C GLY A 671 5.44 -10.62 -18.61
N GLY A 672 6.34 -9.69 -18.35
CA GLY A 672 6.71 -8.62 -19.31
C GLY A 672 5.73 -7.44 -19.35
N SER A 673 6.17 -6.32 -19.91
CA SER A 673 5.37 -5.09 -19.99
C SER A 673 4.56 -5.01 -21.28
N LEU A 674 3.32 -4.52 -21.19
CA LEU A 674 2.54 -4.01 -22.34
C LEU A 674 2.53 -2.48 -22.39
N LEU A 675 3.17 -1.81 -21.42
CA LEU A 675 3.31 -0.36 -21.43
C LEU A 675 4.26 0.03 -22.58
N ASN A 676 3.74 0.82 -23.51
CA ASN A 676 4.45 1.34 -24.67
C ASN A 676 5.09 2.73 -24.44
N VAL A 677 5.07 3.20 -23.19
CA VAL A 677 5.68 4.45 -22.74
C VAL A 677 6.99 4.14 -22.02
N GLY A 678 8.05 4.90 -22.31
CA GLY A 678 9.37 4.69 -21.72
C GLY A 678 9.41 4.98 -20.23
N ASN A 679 10.36 4.37 -19.51
CA ASN A 679 10.51 4.60 -18.08
C ASN A 679 10.82 6.07 -17.76
N ARG A 680 10.10 6.67 -16.80
CA ARG A 680 10.17 8.10 -16.42
C ARG A 680 9.68 9.07 -17.51
N GLU A 681 9.05 8.59 -18.58
CA GLU A 681 8.38 9.45 -19.56
C GLU A 681 6.97 9.82 -19.09
N PHE A 682 6.44 10.94 -19.56
CA PHE A 682 5.06 11.31 -19.27
C PHE A 682 4.09 10.39 -20.01
N VAL A 683 3.09 9.88 -19.28
CA VAL A 683 2.02 9.07 -19.86
C VAL A 683 1.14 9.92 -20.79
N PHE A 684 0.93 11.19 -20.42
CA PHE A 684 0.24 12.20 -21.23
C PHE A 684 1.23 13.25 -21.69
N ASN A 685 1.25 13.56 -22.99
CA ASN A 685 2.06 14.65 -23.51
C ASN A 685 1.40 16.03 -23.24
N HIS A 686 2.08 17.11 -23.63
CA HIS A 686 1.56 18.49 -23.51
C HIS A 686 0.27 18.75 -24.31
N GLU A 687 -0.10 17.84 -25.23
CA GLU A 687 -1.36 17.86 -25.97
C GLU A 687 -2.46 17.00 -25.30
N SER A 688 -2.19 16.44 -24.11
CA SER A 688 -3.07 15.51 -23.37
C SER A 688 -3.44 14.24 -24.15
N LYS A 689 -2.64 13.85 -25.13
CA LYS A 689 -2.84 12.57 -25.85
C LYS A 689 -2.35 11.43 -24.97
N ASP A 690 -3.20 10.43 -24.80
CA ASP A 690 -2.84 9.17 -24.15
C ASP A 690 -1.98 8.33 -25.09
N GLY A 691 -0.81 7.91 -24.62
CA GLY A 691 0.04 6.97 -25.33
C GLY A 691 -0.37 5.52 -25.14
N VAL A 692 -1.19 5.20 -24.13
CA VAL A 692 -1.48 3.83 -23.69
C VAL A 692 -2.58 3.19 -24.54
N THR A 693 -2.37 1.92 -24.91
CA THR A 693 -3.38 1.10 -25.58
C THR A 693 -3.77 -0.09 -24.71
N TYR A 694 -5.00 -0.58 -24.89
CA TYR A 694 -5.58 -1.70 -24.15
C TYR A 694 -6.05 -2.84 -25.09
N ASP A 695 -5.78 -2.71 -26.39
CA ASP A 695 -6.10 -3.70 -27.41
C ASP A 695 -5.05 -4.83 -27.43
N PHE A 696 -5.09 -5.65 -26.38
CA PHE A 696 -4.20 -6.79 -26.21
C PHE A 696 -4.98 -8.00 -25.75
N ASN A 697 -4.80 -9.15 -26.37
CA ASN A 697 -5.49 -10.36 -25.95
C ASN A 697 -4.83 -11.09 -24.75
N ARG A 698 -3.87 -10.47 -24.06
CA ARG A 698 -3.25 -11.05 -22.87
C ARG A 698 -4.16 -11.00 -21.64
N ARG A 699 -3.84 -11.85 -20.65
CA ARG A 699 -4.42 -11.82 -19.30
C ARG A 699 -4.47 -10.40 -18.75
N SER A 700 -5.57 -10.05 -18.10
CA SER A 700 -5.86 -8.70 -17.63
C SER A 700 -4.84 -8.16 -16.61
N ILE A 701 -4.15 -9.03 -15.87
CA ILE A 701 -3.06 -8.63 -14.96
C ILE A 701 -1.88 -7.95 -15.68
N TYR A 702 -1.68 -8.21 -16.97
CA TYR A 702 -0.60 -7.61 -17.75
C TYR A 702 -0.96 -6.28 -18.42
N LEU A 703 -2.24 -5.91 -18.42
CA LEU A 703 -2.67 -4.62 -18.96
C LEU A 703 -2.08 -3.48 -18.11
N PRO A 704 -1.65 -2.37 -18.73
CA PRO A 704 -1.15 -1.22 -18.01
C PRO A 704 -2.17 -0.67 -17.00
N VAL A 705 -1.73 -0.34 -15.79
CA VAL A 705 -2.55 0.29 -14.75
C VAL A 705 -2.10 1.75 -14.57
N ILE A 706 -2.88 2.69 -15.09
CA ILE A 706 -2.58 4.12 -15.05
C ILE A 706 -3.48 4.82 -14.02
N ARG A 707 -2.90 5.40 -12.95
CA ARG A 707 -3.67 5.92 -11.79
C ARG A 707 -4.72 6.98 -12.15
N ASN A 708 -4.40 7.85 -13.10
CA ASN A 708 -5.30 8.95 -13.51
C ASN A 708 -6.07 8.63 -14.81
N HIS A 709 -5.96 7.39 -15.33
CA HIS A 709 -6.61 6.96 -16.57
C HIS A 709 -6.75 5.44 -16.64
N LEU A 710 -7.54 4.88 -15.71
CA LEU A 710 -7.79 3.45 -15.69
C LEU A 710 -8.56 3.01 -16.95
N TYR A 711 -8.30 1.80 -17.41
CA TYR A 711 -9.03 1.19 -18.52
C TYR A 711 -10.55 1.23 -18.28
N GLY A 712 -11.32 1.66 -19.28
CA GLY A 712 -12.77 1.87 -19.15
C GLY A 712 -13.53 0.65 -18.62
N MET A 713 -13.16 -0.57 -19.06
CA MET A 713 -13.76 -1.80 -18.54
C MET A 713 -13.44 -2.02 -17.06
N PHE A 714 -12.19 -1.76 -16.65
CA PHE A 714 -11.78 -1.91 -15.25
C PHE A 714 -12.59 -0.95 -14.36
N MET A 715 -12.70 0.33 -14.74
CA MET A 715 -13.52 1.29 -14.01
C MET A 715 -14.98 0.84 -13.90
N LEU A 716 -15.55 0.33 -15.00
CA LEU A 716 -16.95 -0.07 -15.06
C LEU A 716 -17.28 -1.29 -14.19
N PHE A 717 -16.34 -2.22 -14.05
CA PHE A 717 -16.53 -3.48 -13.31
C PHE A 717 -15.87 -3.49 -11.92
N ASP A 718 -15.78 -2.31 -11.29
CA ASP A 718 -15.31 -2.08 -9.91
C ASP A 718 -13.86 -2.53 -9.64
N TYR A 719 -12.96 -2.30 -10.60
CA TYR A 719 -11.53 -2.40 -10.36
C TYR A 719 -11.08 -1.38 -9.29
N SER A 720 -10.02 -1.71 -8.55
CA SER A 720 -9.54 -0.85 -7.47
C SER A 720 -8.88 0.44 -7.99
N ASP A 721 -9.13 1.56 -7.32
CA ASP A 721 -8.28 2.75 -7.47
C ASP A 721 -6.85 2.40 -7.02
N ALA A 722 -5.90 2.46 -7.95
CA ALA A 722 -4.50 2.12 -7.71
C ALA A 722 -3.72 3.22 -6.95
N SER A 723 -4.39 4.31 -6.59
CA SER A 723 -3.86 5.40 -5.77
C SER A 723 -4.04 5.15 -4.27
N VAL A 724 -4.95 4.26 -3.90
CA VAL A 724 -5.26 3.93 -2.49
C VAL A 724 -5.14 2.44 -2.26
N LEU A 725 -4.93 2.05 -1.01
CA LEU A 725 -4.98 0.64 -0.62
C LEU A 725 -6.44 0.18 -0.63
N ASN A 726 -6.67 -1.04 -1.08
CA ASN A 726 -7.99 -1.64 -1.05
C ASN A 726 -7.93 -3.13 -0.75
N GLY A 727 -8.30 -3.51 0.47
CA GLY A 727 -8.47 -4.90 0.87
C GLY A 727 -9.83 -5.50 0.52
N ASP A 728 -10.79 -4.66 0.14
CA ASP A 728 -12.19 -5.03 -0.01
C ASP A 728 -12.84 -4.28 -1.18
N ARG A 729 -12.58 -4.77 -2.40
CA ARG A 729 -13.23 -4.22 -3.60
C ARG A 729 -14.75 -4.25 -3.43
N SER A 730 -15.38 -3.13 -3.75
CA SER A 730 -16.84 -3.07 -3.91
C SER A 730 -17.26 -3.90 -5.11
N ALA A 731 -18.47 -4.45 -5.07
CA ALA A 731 -19.09 -5.13 -6.20
C ALA A 731 -20.47 -4.52 -6.42
N THR A 732 -20.58 -3.69 -7.45
CA THR A 732 -21.82 -3.05 -7.88
C THR A 732 -22.47 -3.84 -9.02
N THR A 733 -23.77 -3.65 -9.17
CA THR A 733 -24.57 -4.19 -10.28
C THR A 733 -25.35 -3.01 -10.87
N VAL A 734 -24.85 -2.44 -11.97
CA VAL A 734 -25.42 -1.23 -12.58
C VAL A 734 -25.71 -1.43 -14.07
N ALA A 735 -26.73 -0.74 -14.59
CA ALA A 735 -27.16 -0.87 -15.98
C ALA A 735 -26.03 -0.66 -17.02
N PRO A 736 -25.08 0.29 -16.82
CA PRO A 736 -23.95 0.45 -17.75
C PRO A 736 -23.09 -0.80 -17.93
N GLN A 737 -22.94 -1.66 -16.91
CA GLN A 737 -22.19 -2.92 -17.03
C GLN A 737 -22.88 -3.90 -18.00
N ALA A 738 -24.20 -4.01 -17.94
CA ALA A 738 -24.97 -4.82 -18.89
C ALA A 738 -24.91 -4.24 -20.31
N LEU A 739 -25.00 -2.91 -20.45
CA LEU A 739 -24.87 -2.24 -21.74
C LEU A 739 -23.49 -2.45 -22.37
N PHE A 740 -22.42 -2.48 -21.57
CA PHE A 740 -21.08 -2.80 -22.06
C PHE A 740 -21.02 -4.21 -22.66
N LEU A 741 -21.59 -5.20 -21.99
CA LEU A 741 -21.63 -6.58 -22.49
C LEU A 741 -22.47 -6.72 -23.77
N LEU A 742 -23.39 -5.81 -24.03
CA LEU A 742 -24.21 -5.80 -25.23
C LEU A 742 -23.64 -4.96 -26.38
N ASN A 743 -22.65 -4.08 -26.14
CA ASN A 743 -22.26 -3.08 -27.15
C ASN A 743 -20.76 -2.82 -27.27
N SER A 744 -19.91 -3.43 -26.43
CA SER A 744 -18.46 -3.20 -26.51
C SER A 744 -17.82 -3.98 -27.66
N GLU A 745 -16.84 -3.36 -28.32
CA GLU A 745 -16.02 -3.97 -29.38
C GLU A 745 -15.37 -5.27 -28.91
N LEU A 746 -14.81 -5.29 -27.69
CA LEU A 746 -14.27 -6.50 -27.05
C LEU A 746 -15.25 -7.68 -27.11
N VAL A 747 -16.51 -7.44 -26.75
CA VAL A 747 -17.52 -8.50 -26.68
C VAL A 747 -18.03 -8.85 -28.07
N GLU A 748 -18.18 -7.88 -28.96
CA GLU A 748 -18.59 -8.11 -30.34
C GLU A 748 -17.58 -9.01 -31.08
N GLU A 749 -16.29 -8.69 -30.98
CA GLU A 749 -15.22 -9.48 -31.59
C GLU A 749 -15.09 -10.87 -30.97
N ALA A 750 -15.16 -10.98 -29.64
CA ALA A 750 -15.11 -12.26 -28.97
C ALA A 750 -16.31 -13.14 -29.35
N SER A 751 -17.50 -12.55 -29.46
CA SER A 751 -18.71 -13.27 -29.89
C SER A 751 -18.58 -13.75 -31.34
N HIS A 752 -17.95 -12.95 -32.21
CA HIS A 752 -17.68 -13.33 -33.60
C HIS A 752 -16.73 -14.53 -33.66
N ARG A 753 -15.57 -14.44 -32.99
CA ARG A 753 -14.58 -15.53 -32.92
C ARG A 753 -15.20 -16.81 -32.36
N MET A 754 -16.01 -16.69 -31.31
CA MET A 754 -16.69 -17.84 -30.71
C MET A 754 -17.70 -18.48 -31.68
N ALA A 755 -18.48 -17.67 -32.40
CA ALA A 755 -19.43 -18.16 -33.40
C ALA A 755 -18.72 -18.89 -34.55
N GLU A 756 -17.63 -18.33 -35.09
CA GLU A 756 -16.82 -18.98 -36.13
C GLU A 756 -16.25 -20.32 -35.63
N SER A 757 -15.65 -20.34 -34.43
CA SER A 757 -15.09 -21.55 -33.81
C SER A 757 -16.13 -22.68 -33.68
N ILE A 758 -17.36 -22.35 -33.25
CA ILE A 758 -18.46 -23.32 -33.12
C ILE A 758 -18.98 -23.77 -34.50
N LEU A 759 -19.12 -22.85 -35.46
CA LEU A 759 -19.64 -23.16 -36.79
C LEU A 759 -18.69 -24.03 -37.62
N HIS A 760 -17.37 -23.87 -37.43
CA HIS A 760 -16.35 -24.70 -38.06
C HIS A 760 -16.42 -26.18 -37.67
N GLN A 761 -17.12 -26.52 -36.58
CA GLN A 761 -17.37 -27.91 -36.18
C GLN A 761 -18.52 -28.52 -36.98
N THR A 762 -18.26 -28.78 -38.26
CA THR A 762 -19.26 -29.26 -39.25
C THR A 762 -19.82 -30.65 -38.94
N ALA A 763 -19.16 -31.43 -38.09
CA ALA A 763 -19.63 -32.74 -37.65
C ALA A 763 -20.75 -32.67 -36.60
N LEU A 764 -20.96 -31.52 -35.96
CA LEU A 764 -21.94 -31.35 -34.88
C LEU A 764 -23.29 -30.83 -35.40
N SER A 765 -24.38 -31.38 -34.86
CA SER A 765 -25.72 -30.84 -35.05
C SER A 765 -25.88 -29.46 -34.37
N PRO A 766 -26.88 -28.65 -34.75
CA PRO A 766 -27.18 -27.39 -34.06
C PRO A 766 -27.35 -27.56 -32.54
N GLU A 767 -28.03 -28.62 -32.10
CA GLU A 767 -28.20 -28.95 -30.67
C GLU A 767 -26.87 -29.23 -29.99
N GLN A 768 -25.98 -30.00 -30.64
CA GLN A 768 -24.66 -30.32 -30.11
C GLN A 768 -23.76 -29.07 -30.03
N LYS A 769 -23.86 -28.17 -31.00
CA LYS A 769 -23.18 -26.87 -30.97
C LYS A 769 -23.67 -25.99 -29.82
N ILE A 770 -24.99 -25.95 -29.55
CA ILE A 770 -25.54 -25.27 -28.38
C ILE A 770 -25.05 -25.93 -27.08
N GLN A 771 -24.97 -27.26 -27.03
CA GLN A 771 -24.42 -27.96 -25.87
C GLN A 771 -22.98 -27.57 -25.59
N GLU A 772 -22.15 -27.50 -26.63
CA GLU A 772 -20.76 -27.07 -26.51
C GLU A 772 -20.65 -25.60 -26.04
N LEU A 773 -21.45 -24.69 -26.60
CA LEU A 773 -21.51 -23.28 -26.20
C LEU A 773 -21.78 -23.14 -24.69
N PHE A 774 -22.79 -23.85 -24.18
CA PHE A 774 -23.14 -23.83 -22.76
C PHE A 774 -22.08 -24.49 -21.88
N LEU A 775 -21.46 -25.58 -22.33
CA LEU A 775 -20.37 -26.23 -21.61
C LEU A 775 -19.13 -25.32 -21.52
N LYS A 776 -18.74 -24.66 -22.60
CA LYS A 776 -17.62 -23.71 -22.62
C LYS A 776 -17.89 -22.48 -21.74
N SER A 777 -19.09 -21.91 -21.81
CA SER A 777 -19.40 -20.67 -21.10
C SER A 777 -19.80 -20.85 -19.63
N PHE A 778 -20.62 -21.87 -19.33
CA PHE A 778 -21.21 -22.09 -18.01
C PHE A 778 -20.69 -23.34 -17.30
N GLY A 779 -19.97 -24.23 -17.96
CA GLY A 779 -19.47 -25.47 -17.37
C GLY A 779 -20.56 -26.54 -17.14
N ARG A 780 -21.75 -26.35 -17.72
CA ARG A 780 -22.88 -27.28 -17.64
C ARG A 780 -23.56 -27.43 -19.00
N PRO A 781 -24.23 -28.56 -19.26
CA PRO A 781 -25.09 -28.66 -20.42
C PRO A 781 -26.30 -27.70 -20.31
N PRO A 782 -26.87 -27.29 -21.44
CA PRO A 782 -28.14 -26.58 -21.48
C PRO A 782 -29.28 -27.52 -21.07
N THR A 783 -30.33 -26.95 -20.50
CA THR A 783 -31.62 -27.61 -20.32
C THR A 783 -32.34 -27.74 -21.65
N GLU A 784 -33.33 -28.65 -21.75
CA GLU A 784 -34.15 -28.80 -22.96
C GLU A 784 -34.82 -27.49 -23.40
N MET A 785 -35.29 -26.69 -22.43
CA MET A 785 -35.86 -25.37 -22.69
C MET A 785 -34.83 -24.38 -23.24
N GLU A 786 -33.60 -24.38 -22.73
CA GLU A 786 -32.52 -23.52 -23.23
C GLU A 786 -32.10 -23.91 -24.65
N VAL A 787 -32.04 -25.21 -24.98
CA VAL A 787 -31.81 -25.67 -26.35
C VAL A 787 -32.92 -25.20 -27.27
N SER A 788 -34.18 -25.45 -26.90
CA SER A 788 -35.34 -25.08 -27.72
C SER A 788 -35.41 -23.57 -27.97
N LYS A 789 -35.18 -22.75 -26.94
CA LYS A 789 -35.14 -21.28 -27.08
C LYS A 789 -33.98 -20.81 -27.96
N SER A 790 -32.81 -21.41 -27.83
CA SER A 790 -31.64 -21.03 -28.65
C SER A 790 -31.86 -21.36 -30.12
N LEU A 791 -32.41 -22.55 -30.44
CA LEU A 791 -32.73 -22.91 -31.82
C LEU A 791 -33.78 -21.98 -32.42
N HIS A 792 -34.86 -21.72 -31.68
CA HIS A 792 -35.90 -20.80 -32.12
C HIS A 792 -35.36 -19.39 -32.38
N PHE A 793 -34.52 -18.89 -31.47
CA PHE A 793 -33.85 -17.59 -31.62
C PHE A 793 -32.98 -17.52 -32.88
N LEU A 794 -32.17 -18.55 -33.14
CA LEU A 794 -31.34 -18.62 -34.35
C LEU A 794 -32.19 -18.61 -35.62
N GLU A 795 -33.30 -19.36 -35.66
CA GLU A 795 -34.21 -19.40 -36.80
C GLU A 795 -34.94 -18.06 -37.05
N GLU A 796 -35.37 -17.37 -36.00
CA GLU A 796 -36.03 -16.07 -36.14
C GLU A 796 -35.06 -15.00 -36.62
N LEU A 797 -33.87 -14.93 -36.01
CA LEU A 797 -32.88 -13.93 -36.36
C LEU A 797 -32.34 -14.12 -37.78
N GLU A 798 -32.14 -15.36 -38.24
CA GLU A 798 -31.71 -15.62 -39.62
C GLU A 798 -32.78 -15.14 -40.63
N LYS A 799 -34.07 -15.29 -40.31
CA LYS A 799 -35.19 -14.80 -41.15
C LYS A 799 -35.24 -13.27 -41.18
N GLU A 800 -35.04 -12.61 -40.06
CA GLU A 800 -35.00 -11.14 -40.00
C GLU A 800 -33.82 -10.58 -40.80
N LEU A 801 -32.64 -11.18 -40.66
CA LEU A 801 -31.44 -10.79 -41.39
C LEU A 801 -31.52 -11.03 -42.90
N GLN A 802 -32.49 -11.83 -43.39
CA GLN A 802 -32.68 -12.07 -44.82
C GLN A 802 -32.96 -10.79 -45.61
N ALA A 803 -33.54 -9.77 -44.98
CA ALA A 803 -33.80 -8.48 -45.60
C ALA A 803 -32.52 -7.64 -45.78
N GLU A 804 -31.48 -7.87 -44.97
CA GLU A 804 -30.27 -7.05 -44.90
C GLU A 804 -29.03 -7.73 -45.50
N GLU A 805 -28.93 -9.06 -45.39
CA GLU A 805 -27.81 -9.86 -45.87
C GLU A 805 -28.30 -11.06 -46.70
N THR A 806 -27.96 -11.07 -47.98
CA THR A 806 -28.41 -12.12 -48.91
C THR A 806 -27.58 -13.41 -48.82
N ASP A 807 -26.35 -13.33 -48.30
CA ASP A 807 -25.46 -14.46 -48.10
C ASP A 807 -25.88 -15.30 -46.89
N SER A 808 -26.20 -16.58 -47.12
CA SER A 808 -26.66 -17.48 -46.07
C SER A 808 -25.59 -17.77 -45.01
N GLU A 809 -24.33 -17.88 -45.40
CA GLU A 809 -23.25 -18.19 -44.45
C GLU A 809 -23.06 -17.01 -43.49
N LYS A 810 -23.06 -15.78 -44.02
CA LYS A 810 -22.97 -14.57 -43.20
C LYS A 810 -24.16 -14.39 -42.25
N ARG A 811 -25.38 -14.69 -42.70
CA ARG A 811 -26.57 -14.66 -41.82
C ARG A 811 -26.47 -15.66 -40.68
N ILE A 812 -26.04 -16.89 -40.97
CA ILE A 812 -25.84 -17.94 -39.96
C ILE A 812 -24.78 -17.47 -38.96
N THR A 813 -23.61 -17.03 -39.42
CA THR A 813 -22.54 -16.53 -38.56
C THR A 813 -23.01 -15.37 -37.69
N ARG A 814 -23.73 -14.39 -38.24
CA ARG A 814 -24.27 -13.27 -37.46
C ARG A 814 -25.30 -13.73 -36.42
N SER A 815 -26.16 -14.69 -36.76
CA SER A 815 -27.16 -15.21 -35.81
C SER A 815 -26.49 -15.92 -34.62
N TRP A 816 -25.46 -16.72 -34.89
CA TRP A 816 -24.64 -17.36 -33.86
C TRP A 816 -23.82 -16.36 -33.04
N GLN A 817 -23.31 -15.30 -33.67
CA GLN A 817 -22.62 -14.21 -32.97
C GLN A 817 -23.53 -13.56 -31.92
N VAL A 818 -24.77 -13.22 -32.28
CA VAL A 818 -25.71 -12.60 -31.34
C VAL A 818 -26.12 -13.58 -30.22
N LEU A 819 -26.21 -14.88 -30.51
CA LEU A 819 -26.42 -15.89 -29.47
C LEU A 819 -25.22 -15.95 -28.50
N CYS A 820 -23.99 -15.96 -29.00
CA CYS A 820 -22.78 -15.93 -28.16
C CYS A 820 -22.72 -14.66 -27.31
N GLN A 821 -23.06 -13.52 -27.90
CA GLN A 821 -23.14 -12.24 -27.19
C GLN A 821 -24.17 -12.27 -26.05
N SER A 822 -25.33 -12.88 -26.28
CA SER A 822 -26.37 -13.06 -25.26
C SER A 822 -25.91 -13.95 -24.11
N ILE A 823 -25.05 -14.94 -24.39
CA ILE A 823 -24.42 -15.78 -23.37
C ILE A 823 -23.47 -14.96 -22.49
N PHE A 824 -22.62 -14.12 -23.07
CA PHE A 824 -21.72 -13.23 -22.31
C PHE A 824 -22.47 -12.20 -21.46
N ALA A 825 -23.60 -11.69 -21.95
CA ALA A 825 -24.44 -10.75 -21.21
C ALA A 825 -25.28 -11.40 -20.09
N SER A 826 -25.29 -12.73 -19.98
CA SER A 826 -26.10 -13.45 -18.99
C SER A 826 -25.53 -13.35 -17.57
N SER A 827 -26.41 -13.38 -16.56
CA SER A 827 -25.97 -13.38 -15.16
C SER A 827 -25.17 -14.64 -14.80
N GLU A 828 -25.42 -15.79 -15.42
CA GLU A 828 -24.67 -17.01 -15.14
C GLU A 828 -23.21 -16.95 -15.61
N PHE A 829 -22.93 -16.12 -16.63
CA PHE A 829 -21.56 -15.87 -17.06
C PHE A 829 -20.76 -15.10 -16.01
N ILE A 830 -21.42 -14.14 -15.35
CA ILE A 830 -20.76 -13.13 -14.48
C ILE A 830 -20.78 -13.53 -13.00
N TYR A 831 -21.71 -14.38 -12.56
CA TYR A 831 -21.86 -14.76 -11.15
C TYR A 831 -21.46 -16.20 -10.87
N LEU A 832 -20.69 -16.40 -9.79
CA LEU A 832 -20.33 -17.70 -9.23
C LEU A 832 -21.27 -18.04 -8.08
N ARG A 833 -21.75 -19.28 -8.08
CA ARG A 833 -22.60 -19.84 -7.03
C ARG A 833 -21.84 -20.73 -6.10
#